data_AF-M5S7B1-F1
#
_entry.id   AF-M5S7B1-F1
#
_cell.length_a   1.000
_cell.length_b   1.000
_cell.length_c   1.000
_cell.angle_alpha   90.00
_cell.angle_beta   90.00
_cell.angle_gamma   90.00
#
_symmetry.space_group_name_H-M   'P 1'
#
loop_
_entity.id
_entity.type
_entity.pdbx_description
1 polymer ?
#
loop_
_entity_poly.entity_id
_entity_poly.type
_entity_poly.pdbx_seq_one_letter_code
_entity_poly.pdbx_strand_id
1 'polypeptide(L)'
;MKFSPRHRCASIRYVLLALMVVLCGADFAPAQLDETLPSLVDGRAPENFEEMWRGFDPTSEPLNVEVVREWEEDGVDLKIVRFRMGVFKGHEAKLAAVFGVPKGATNVPGLVQIHGGGQFADYKACVANAKRGYATVSIAWAGRISAPGHRVSRDEVKLFWDQKTDDPAYRLTTDWGVVDGYHAPSRNPGNQFPSAKPAEWTLDDVESPRNSGWFLCAIAARRALTFLESQPEVDANRLGVYGHSMGGKLTVLTAVDSRVKAAAPSCGGISDRYNDSELFRKTLGDDVSLSEIQCPIMFLSPANDFHGRIGDLPSAVSEIQSQDWRVTCSPHHNHQDTPAYEAATLLWFDQHLKNAFQFPQTPKVTMVWDGSDGVPKVAVQVDGSMPIESVDMYYTQNGKPGETPSDRDDVVHRFWHHVSAAEGDDAWTAKMPISSTGKPLWVYANVTYRLSETVEGVGYYYRTYRTDEVNLSSVVQMFDSEQLRAAGVKATKQHTNLIADFASDWEREWFTYRPEQWARTTNKLSADQYKAPANAKLALEVHSVQANSLVVVIDEYAATVELDGGEIWQTIELSPNDFVNAAGKSLANWEGIRQLKLSGVERLSSGRGESAQSKIVGRRWKGEPPQFRNLRWTAQKANSANSRLDVFPGSTVGVESVNGETKFQTQYSPSPSVWDDRIDEAAVFQVEMQHQQSPADSFQLRMGKGGQIYSLRGSFGESLPPSWRKPGGKLSPWNDEVWQFVAVCTQFNGIKTQRPNRRRPEQSSSQVEEVKNKLAELGLSDTFFVHNSGAYIPNSSELKSLYCPLLAYEIDEEARAIRMLNWGLVPQIRSVHRSPLLYYTQIRDADDGVIEMTWVVHNFSQRDDVVFDHLNAPWGGTRISSLPLRYVASPEGELLEREGFLSEHGTVNVRETAGWNLSCQSDADDSPSLALVYGRDKHLERELERKANGEAYCQFKHSLYRDWRASDPLYKNEWKDWATRPENSFRNYDVCEIIPKLRIVPGSTIWFRSYLVVGEKAETMKRAQSLVDHVDYGLLDFSADQCPMTTVVRGDVSMQLFAKPVSGSLPVFEIEHTETGQNILTTDPYYFVENQPLDLDLPSDHPQRDYFASVRGYFLDRNHSKWKRLVGYAMVEPPAEGGSHANGTWKRLSSVLNSQVAAEDNKYHRDVWVQCSDTASNVEARATE
;
A
#
# COMPACT_ATOMS: atom_id res chain seq x y z
N MET A 1 69.42 99.46 33.74
CA MET A 1 70.62 98.57 33.68
C MET A 1 70.14 97.20 33.21
N LYS A 2 70.85 96.33 32.48
CA LYS A 2 72.09 96.32 31.66
C LYS A 2 72.12 94.90 31.02
N PHE A 3 72.27 94.58 29.72
CA PHE A 3 72.27 95.29 28.42
C PHE A 3 71.09 94.70 27.56
N SER A 4 70.86 94.72 26.23
CA SER A 4 71.60 94.95 24.95
C SER A 4 72.64 93.84 24.61
N PRO A 5 72.94 93.46 23.34
CA PRO A 5 72.54 93.98 22.01
C PRO A 5 71.75 92.96 21.11
N ARG A 6 71.33 93.18 19.84
CA ARG A 6 70.92 94.35 19.01
C ARG A 6 70.29 93.89 17.67
N HIS A 7 69.03 94.28 17.40
CA HIS A 7 68.53 94.82 16.09
C HIS A 7 68.45 93.92 14.81
N ARG A 8 67.67 94.25 13.74
CA ARG A 8 67.01 95.53 13.33
C ARG A 8 65.79 95.38 12.38
N CYS A 9 64.75 96.21 12.58
CA CYS A 9 63.74 96.77 11.62
C CYS A 9 62.80 95.84 10.79
N ALA A 10 61.54 96.22 10.47
CA ALA A 10 60.70 97.38 10.87
C ALA A 10 59.18 97.21 10.56
N SER A 11 58.31 97.99 11.25
CA SER A 11 56.92 98.46 10.92
C SER A 11 55.87 97.45 10.40
N ILE A 12 54.70 97.15 11.00
CA ILE A 12 53.73 97.77 11.97
C ILE A 12 52.61 98.63 11.33
N ARG A 13 51.35 98.32 11.74
CA ARG A 13 50.00 98.81 11.28
C ARG A 13 49.52 98.15 9.97
N TYR A 14 48.23 97.80 9.79
CA TYR A 14 46.99 98.18 10.49
C TYR A 14 46.19 97.00 11.10
N VAL A 15 45.10 97.31 11.81
CA VAL A 15 44.15 96.40 12.47
C VAL A 15 42.72 96.78 12.07
N LEU A 16 41.81 95.80 11.96
CA LEU A 16 40.35 95.92 11.77
C LEU A 16 39.85 96.72 10.55
N LEU A 17 39.64 96.04 9.40
CA LEU A 17 38.29 95.91 8.79
C LEU A 17 38.29 94.93 7.60
N ALA A 18 37.75 93.72 7.78
CA ALA A 18 37.15 92.87 6.73
C ALA A 18 36.61 91.57 7.36
N LEU A 19 35.32 91.29 7.16
CA LEU A 19 34.74 89.96 7.32
C LEU A 19 34.49 89.38 5.91
N MET A 20 34.32 88.06 5.83
CA MET A 20 33.85 87.28 4.66
C MET A 20 34.81 87.01 3.48
N VAL A 21 34.59 85.81 2.90
CA VAL A 21 35.03 85.25 1.59
C VAL A 21 36.42 84.58 1.51
N VAL A 22 36.39 83.27 1.16
CA VAL A 22 37.49 82.31 0.87
C VAL A 22 38.49 82.10 2.03
N LEU A 23 38.57 80.94 2.71
CA LEU A 23 37.98 79.62 2.47
C LEU A 23 38.30 78.96 1.12
N CYS A 24 39.60 78.77 0.86
CA CYS A 24 40.06 77.64 0.04
C CYS A 24 40.19 76.42 0.96
N GLY A 25 39.08 75.72 1.20
CA GLY A 25 39.17 74.31 1.56
C GLY A 25 39.74 73.57 0.36
N ALA A 26 40.77 72.76 0.57
CA ALA A 26 41.07 71.70 -0.40
C ALA A 26 40.03 70.61 -0.14
N ASP A 27 39.04 70.49 -1.02
CA ASP A 27 38.11 69.37 -0.99
C ASP A 27 38.90 68.09 -1.24
N PHE A 28 39.21 67.37 -0.15
CA PHE A 28 39.58 65.97 -0.22
C PHE A 28 38.35 65.20 -0.68
N ALA A 29 38.18 65.12 -2.00
CA ALA A 29 37.33 64.12 -2.61
C ALA A 29 37.72 62.75 -2.01
N PRO A 30 36.78 61.99 -1.43
CA PRO A 30 37.10 60.69 -0.87
C PRO A 30 37.71 59.83 -1.97
N ALA A 31 38.86 59.22 -1.68
CA ALA A 31 39.51 58.33 -2.64
C ALA A 31 38.54 57.19 -2.99
N GLN A 32 38.14 57.12 -4.26
CA GLN A 32 37.27 56.07 -4.74
C GLN A 32 37.98 54.73 -4.53
N LEU A 33 37.30 53.79 -3.88
CA LEU A 33 37.82 52.45 -3.68
C LEU A 33 37.78 51.70 -5.01
N ASP A 34 38.87 51.02 -5.37
CA ASP A 34 38.92 50.12 -6.52
C ASP A 34 37.99 48.91 -6.28
N GLU A 35 37.32 48.45 -7.33
CA GLU A 35 36.40 47.30 -7.28
C GLU A 35 37.16 45.96 -7.14
N THR A 36 36.60 45.01 -6.37
CA THR A 36 37.16 43.64 -6.22
C THR A 36 37.14 42.82 -7.52
N LEU A 37 36.30 43.21 -8.48
CA LEU A 37 36.06 42.45 -9.71
C LEU A 37 36.20 43.38 -10.92
N PRO A 38 36.83 42.93 -12.02
CA PRO A 38 36.94 43.73 -13.23
C PRO A 38 35.55 43.93 -13.87
N SER A 39 35.30 45.16 -14.34
CA SER A 39 34.10 45.53 -15.09
C SER A 39 33.85 44.60 -16.29
N LEU A 40 32.59 44.48 -16.71
CA LEU A 40 32.20 43.67 -17.85
C LEU A 40 32.87 44.15 -19.15
N VAL A 41 33.41 43.21 -19.92
CA VAL A 41 34.02 43.48 -21.23
C VAL A 41 32.90 43.60 -22.26
N ASP A 42 32.86 44.72 -22.98
CA ASP A 42 31.81 45.05 -23.99
C ASP A 42 30.36 44.90 -23.48
N GLY A 43 30.14 45.01 -22.16
CA GLY A 43 28.84 44.81 -21.51
C GLY A 43 28.38 43.34 -21.41
N ARG A 44 29.26 42.37 -21.73
CA ARG A 44 28.96 40.93 -21.70
C ARG A 44 29.28 40.34 -20.32
N ALA A 45 28.34 39.57 -19.77
CA ALA A 45 28.54 38.80 -18.56
C ALA A 45 29.47 37.58 -18.77
N PRO A 46 30.11 37.05 -17.73
CA PRO A 46 30.89 35.81 -17.81
C PRO A 46 30.04 34.58 -18.18
N GLU A 47 30.46 33.78 -19.17
CA GLU A 47 29.67 32.66 -19.70
C GLU A 47 30.10 31.26 -19.23
N ASN A 48 31.20 31.15 -18.48
CA ASN A 48 31.73 29.89 -17.92
C ASN A 48 32.52 30.12 -16.62
N PHE A 49 33.01 29.03 -16.00
CA PHE A 49 33.78 29.05 -14.75
C PHE A 49 35.03 29.95 -14.81
N GLU A 50 35.88 29.80 -15.83
CA GLU A 50 37.11 30.59 -15.97
C GLU A 50 36.80 32.09 -16.03
N GLU A 51 35.83 32.46 -16.87
CA GLU A 51 35.43 33.86 -17.03
C GLU A 51 34.80 34.45 -15.77
N MET A 52 34.06 33.64 -15.00
CA MET A 52 33.40 34.07 -13.77
C MET A 52 34.41 34.48 -12.70
N TRP A 53 35.50 33.73 -12.57
CA TRP A 53 36.60 33.99 -11.62
C TRP A 53 37.72 34.88 -12.18
N ARG A 54 37.76 35.12 -13.49
CA ARG A 54 38.81 35.91 -14.18
C ARG A 54 39.03 37.28 -13.54
N GLY A 55 40.23 37.44 -12.97
CA GLY A 55 40.70 38.69 -12.34
C GLY A 55 40.47 38.77 -10.83
N PHE A 56 39.81 37.80 -10.20
CA PHE A 56 39.62 37.78 -8.74
C PHE A 56 40.79 37.07 -8.04
N ASP A 57 41.58 37.83 -7.29
CA ASP A 57 42.59 37.31 -6.35
C ASP A 57 42.13 37.57 -4.90
N PRO A 58 41.72 36.53 -4.14
CA PRO A 58 41.26 36.67 -2.76
C PRO A 58 42.37 37.09 -1.78
N THR A 59 43.64 37.17 -2.18
CA THR A 59 44.76 37.61 -1.34
C THR A 59 45.15 39.08 -1.55
N SER A 60 44.79 39.66 -2.71
CA SER A 60 45.21 41.00 -3.14
C SER A 60 44.77 42.15 -2.22
N GLU A 61 43.52 42.14 -1.75
CA GLU A 61 42.96 43.21 -0.92
C GLU A 61 43.29 43.07 0.58
N PRO A 62 43.57 44.17 1.29
CA PRO A 62 43.76 44.13 2.74
C PRO A 62 42.47 43.71 3.47
N LEU A 63 42.61 42.84 4.48
CA LEU A 63 41.47 42.30 5.24
C LEU A 63 40.84 43.30 6.22
N ASN A 64 41.54 44.35 6.64
CA ASN A 64 41.04 45.38 7.57
C ASN A 64 40.28 44.82 8.78
N VAL A 65 40.89 43.82 9.45
CA VAL A 65 40.26 43.02 10.50
C VAL A 65 39.86 43.88 11.70
N GLU A 66 38.58 43.81 12.05
CA GLU A 66 37.93 44.44 13.18
C GLU A 66 37.55 43.35 14.18
N VAL A 67 38.08 43.41 15.41
CA VAL A 67 37.70 42.49 16.48
C VAL A 67 36.49 43.06 17.21
N VAL A 68 35.33 42.42 17.06
CA VAL A 68 34.06 42.82 17.71
C VAL A 68 34.05 42.37 19.17
N ARG A 69 34.62 41.20 19.46
CA ARG A 69 34.76 40.66 20.82
C ARG A 69 35.78 39.51 20.87
N GLU A 70 36.38 39.31 22.04
CA GLU A 70 37.19 38.12 22.39
C GLU A 70 36.65 37.45 23.67
N TRP A 71 36.89 36.14 23.84
CA TRP A 71 36.74 35.40 25.10
C TRP A 71 37.56 34.09 25.06
N GLU A 72 37.65 33.41 26.20
CA GLU A 72 38.26 32.08 26.32
C GLU A 72 37.19 31.07 26.77
N GLU A 73 37.19 29.87 26.19
CA GLU A 73 36.27 28.78 26.56
C GLU A 73 36.94 27.42 26.36
N ASP A 74 36.95 26.57 27.39
CA ASP A 74 37.57 25.23 27.38
C ASP A 74 39.02 25.15 26.82
N GLY A 75 39.83 26.19 27.03
CA GLY A 75 41.21 26.26 26.52
C GLY A 75 41.32 26.68 25.04
N VAL A 76 40.26 27.27 24.49
CA VAL A 76 40.19 27.82 23.13
C VAL A 76 40.09 29.35 23.23
N ASP A 77 40.99 30.06 22.55
CA ASP A 77 40.89 31.51 22.39
C ASP A 77 39.89 31.79 21.26
N LEU A 78 38.80 32.51 21.55
CA LEU A 78 37.66 32.73 20.67
C LEU A 78 37.46 34.21 20.39
N LYS A 79 37.12 34.54 19.14
CA LYS A 79 36.91 35.90 18.66
C LYS A 79 35.69 35.99 17.77
N ILE A 80 34.97 37.11 17.83
CA ILE A 80 34.08 37.53 16.74
C ILE A 80 34.82 38.62 15.98
N VAL A 81 35.04 38.38 14.69
CA VAL A 81 35.79 39.26 13.79
C VAL A 81 34.89 39.74 12.66
N ARG A 82 35.22 40.90 12.10
CA ARG A 82 34.71 41.40 10.82
C ARG A 82 35.91 41.72 9.93
N PHE A 83 35.90 41.28 8.69
CA PHE A 83 36.99 41.57 7.74
C PHE A 83 36.46 41.81 6.33
N ARG A 84 37.15 42.65 5.56
CA ARG A 84 36.79 43.01 4.19
C ARG A 84 36.74 41.78 3.30
N MET A 85 35.57 41.48 2.76
CA MET A 85 35.40 40.49 1.69
C MET A 85 35.51 41.10 0.29
N GLY A 86 35.32 42.42 0.17
CA GLY A 86 35.60 43.15 -1.05
C GLY A 86 35.10 44.59 -1.02
N VAL A 87 35.15 45.22 -2.19
CA VAL A 87 34.53 46.49 -2.56
C VAL A 87 33.61 46.18 -3.74
N PHE A 88 32.34 46.57 -3.59
CA PHE A 88 31.29 46.33 -4.58
C PHE A 88 30.53 47.64 -4.86
N LYS A 89 30.55 48.10 -6.12
CA LYS A 89 29.91 49.34 -6.59
C LYS A 89 30.36 50.54 -5.72
N GLY A 90 31.67 50.64 -5.49
CA GLY A 90 32.36 51.65 -4.69
C GLY A 90 32.25 51.52 -3.17
N HIS A 91 31.56 50.49 -2.65
CA HIS A 91 31.28 50.34 -1.21
C HIS A 91 31.97 49.10 -0.62
N GLU A 92 32.64 49.26 0.53
CA GLU A 92 33.26 48.15 1.26
C GLU A 92 32.21 47.19 1.83
N ALA A 93 32.42 45.89 1.61
CA ALA A 93 31.65 44.80 2.21
C ALA A 93 32.54 44.02 3.21
N LYS A 94 31.99 43.72 4.39
CA LYS A 94 32.69 43.05 5.49
C LYS A 94 32.00 41.76 5.92
N LEU A 95 32.68 40.63 5.86
CA LEU A 95 32.20 39.37 6.41
C LEU A 95 32.42 39.35 7.92
N ALA A 96 31.39 39.02 8.69
CA ALA A 96 31.56 38.63 10.10
C ALA A 96 31.77 37.12 10.23
N ALA A 97 32.55 36.72 11.23
CA ALA A 97 32.79 35.32 11.54
C ALA A 97 33.06 35.10 13.03
N VAL A 98 32.83 33.88 13.51
CA VAL A 98 33.42 33.39 14.76
C VAL A 98 34.73 32.70 14.43
N PHE A 99 35.83 33.15 15.01
CA PHE A 99 37.14 32.50 14.93
C PHE A 99 37.46 31.83 16.26
N GLY A 100 38.11 30.67 16.23
CA GLY A 100 38.66 30.02 17.42
C GLY A 100 39.94 29.25 17.11
N VAL A 101 40.86 29.25 18.07
CA VAL A 101 42.19 28.62 17.96
C VAL A 101 42.58 28.01 19.31
N PRO A 102 43.29 26.87 19.37
CA PRO A 102 43.70 26.29 20.65
C PRO A 102 44.68 27.24 21.34
N LYS A 103 44.47 27.50 22.63
CA LYS A 103 45.18 28.58 23.33
C LYS A 103 46.69 28.37 23.36
N GLY A 104 47.43 29.35 22.82
CA GLY A 104 48.89 29.32 22.69
C GLY A 104 49.44 28.34 21.63
N ALA A 105 48.60 27.83 20.72
CA ALA A 105 49.05 26.98 19.63
C ALA A 105 49.76 27.77 18.52
N THR A 106 50.64 27.09 17.77
CA THR A 106 51.34 27.63 16.59
C THR A 106 51.44 26.58 15.50
N ASN A 107 51.44 27.01 14.24
CA ASN A 107 51.46 26.15 13.05
C ASN A 107 50.35 25.08 13.04
N VAL A 108 49.14 25.43 13.47
CA VAL A 108 47.96 24.54 13.42
C VAL A 108 47.27 24.59 12.05
N PRO A 109 46.70 23.49 11.56
CA PRO A 109 45.87 23.49 10.36
C PRO A 109 44.60 24.34 10.56
N GLY A 110 44.11 24.95 9.48
CA GLY A 110 42.95 25.86 9.51
C GLY A 110 41.70 25.26 8.83
N LEU A 111 40.51 25.56 9.34
CA LEU A 111 39.24 25.13 8.75
C LEU A 111 38.27 26.31 8.54
N VAL A 112 37.68 26.40 7.34
CA VAL A 112 36.52 27.25 7.07
C VAL A 112 35.25 26.42 7.26
N GLN A 113 34.38 26.83 8.19
CA GLN A 113 33.09 26.21 8.43
C GLN A 113 31.96 27.06 7.85
N ILE A 114 31.16 26.48 6.95
CA ILE A 114 30.07 27.18 6.26
C ILE A 114 28.72 26.63 6.72
N HIS A 115 27.94 27.47 7.41
CA HIS A 115 26.64 27.09 7.96
C HIS A 115 25.56 26.95 6.88
N GLY A 116 24.53 26.14 7.16
CA GLY A 116 23.40 25.92 6.25
C GLY A 116 22.40 27.07 6.20
N GLY A 117 21.43 26.94 5.30
CA GLY A 117 20.41 27.96 5.05
C GLY A 117 19.61 28.32 6.31
N GLY A 118 19.65 29.59 6.71
CA GLY A 118 18.92 30.07 7.89
C GLY A 118 19.48 29.56 9.24
N GLN A 119 20.70 29.04 9.27
CA GLN A 119 21.45 28.71 10.48
C GLN A 119 22.23 29.95 10.98
N PHE A 120 23.39 29.75 11.60
CA PHE A 120 24.25 30.78 12.21
C PHE A 120 25.71 30.34 12.07
N ALA A 121 26.66 31.27 12.06
CA ALA A 121 28.02 30.96 12.48
C ALA A 121 28.01 30.64 13.97
N ASP A 122 28.46 29.46 14.37
CA ASP A 122 28.33 28.97 15.76
C ASP A 122 29.69 28.59 16.35
N TYR A 123 29.99 29.19 17.50
CA TYR A 123 31.24 29.01 18.24
C TYR A 123 31.56 27.56 18.60
N LYS A 124 30.55 26.67 18.72
CA LYS A 124 30.76 25.25 19.05
C LYS A 124 31.61 24.52 18.02
N ALA A 125 31.48 24.86 16.73
CA ALA A 125 32.33 24.30 15.69
C ALA A 125 33.80 24.69 15.92
N CYS A 126 34.04 25.95 16.26
CA CYS A 126 35.38 26.44 16.59
C CYS A 126 35.96 25.77 17.85
N VAL A 127 35.16 25.62 18.91
CA VAL A 127 35.59 24.94 20.15
C VAL A 127 35.92 23.46 19.92
N ALA A 128 35.05 22.71 19.22
CA ALA A 128 35.28 21.29 18.96
C ALA A 128 36.49 21.04 18.06
N ASN A 129 36.67 21.85 17.03
CA ASN A 129 37.82 21.75 16.13
C ASN A 129 39.12 22.18 16.84
N ALA A 130 39.09 23.19 17.70
CA ALA A 130 40.27 23.61 18.48
C ALA A 130 40.66 22.60 19.57
N LYS A 131 39.71 21.93 20.22
CA LYS A 131 40.01 20.75 21.07
C LYS A 131 40.69 19.62 20.29
N ARG A 132 40.44 19.55 18.97
CA ARG A 132 41.12 18.65 18.03
C ARG A 132 42.36 19.28 17.37
N GLY A 133 42.84 20.45 17.81
CA GLY A 133 44.07 21.06 17.31
C GLY A 133 43.97 21.78 15.96
N TYR A 134 42.80 22.28 15.58
CA TYR A 134 42.60 23.16 14.42
C TYR A 134 42.33 24.60 14.84
N ALA A 135 42.79 25.57 14.03
CA ALA A 135 42.13 26.87 13.98
C ALA A 135 40.85 26.76 13.14
N THR A 136 39.79 27.49 13.45
CA THR A 136 38.53 27.44 12.67
C THR A 136 37.85 28.79 12.59
N VAL A 137 37.42 29.16 11.38
CA VAL A 137 36.57 30.32 11.11
C VAL A 137 35.19 29.86 10.64
N SER A 138 34.16 30.10 11.46
CA SER A 138 32.75 29.87 11.12
C SER A 138 32.17 31.15 10.55
N ILE A 139 31.81 31.15 9.26
CA ILE A 139 31.48 32.39 8.53
C ILE A 139 29.99 32.74 8.60
N ALA A 140 29.67 33.96 9.03
CA ALA A 140 28.30 34.43 9.22
C ALA A 140 27.75 35.05 7.92
N TRP A 141 27.81 34.33 6.80
CA TRP A 141 27.46 34.85 5.47
C TRP A 141 26.04 35.42 5.40
N ALA A 142 25.08 34.80 6.11
CA ALA A 142 23.71 35.30 6.25
C ALA A 142 23.52 36.38 7.35
N GLY A 143 24.60 36.95 7.90
CA GLY A 143 24.59 37.93 8.99
C GLY A 143 24.29 37.37 10.38
N ARG A 144 24.23 36.04 10.54
CA ARG A 144 23.69 35.40 11.75
C ARG A 144 24.79 34.70 12.56
N ILE A 145 24.85 34.99 13.86
CA ILE A 145 25.91 34.57 14.79
C ILE A 145 25.28 33.94 16.04
N SER A 146 25.88 32.84 16.49
CA SER A 146 25.56 32.14 17.72
C SER A 146 26.84 32.03 18.55
N ALA A 147 26.95 32.85 19.59
CA ALA A 147 28.07 32.87 20.53
C ALA A 147 27.60 33.34 21.92
N PRO A 148 28.21 32.88 23.03
CA PRO A 148 27.74 33.22 24.38
C PRO A 148 27.81 34.73 24.64
N GLY A 149 26.65 35.40 24.71
CA GLY A 149 26.56 36.86 24.92
C GLY A 149 26.74 37.74 23.68
N HIS A 150 26.92 37.18 22.48
CA HIS A 150 26.84 37.93 21.20
C HIS A 150 26.10 37.07 20.18
N ARG A 151 24.77 37.06 20.31
CA ARG A 151 23.87 36.36 19.39
C ARG A 151 23.28 37.37 18.41
N VAL A 152 23.22 37.00 17.14
CA VAL A 152 22.63 37.78 16.06
C VAL A 152 21.70 36.86 15.27
N SER A 153 20.40 37.07 15.37
CA SER A 153 19.37 36.33 14.65
C SER A 153 18.67 37.23 13.63
N ARG A 154 17.43 36.91 13.22
CA ARG A 154 16.74 37.63 12.15
C ARG A 154 16.47 39.09 12.51
N ASP A 155 16.11 39.33 13.77
CA ASP A 155 15.70 40.63 14.25
C ASP A 155 16.92 41.54 14.45
N GLU A 156 18.01 41.02 15.00
CA GLU A 156 19.27 41.76 15.15
C GLU A 156 19.95 42.02 13.79
N VAL A 157 19.82 41.11 12.80
CA VAL A 157 20.22 41.38 11.40
C VAL A 157 19.41 42.55 10.82
N LYS A 158 18.10 42.62 11.08
CA LYS A 158 17.28 43.74 10.63
C LYS A 158 17.66 45.05 11.33
N LEU A 159 17.92 45.04 12.64
CA LEU A 159 18.43 46.22 13.36
C LEU A 159 19.76 46.72 12.78
N PHE A 160 20.62 45.80 12.31
CA PHE A 160 21.85 46.13 11.59
C PHE A 160 21.57 46.84 10.26
N TRP A 161 20.68 46.31 9.42
CA TRP A 161 20.26 46.96 8.15
C TRP A 161 19.60 48.34 8.37
N ASP A 162 18.69 48.44 9.33
CA ASP A 162 17.93 49.66 9.66
C ASP A 162 18.77 50.70 10.44
N GLN A 163 20.08 50.42 10.62
CA GLN A 163 21.10 51.21 11.32
C GLN A 163 20.66 51.68 12.72
N LYS A 164 20.01 50.80 13.49
CA LYS A 164 19.47 51.11 14.83
C LYS A 164 20.53 51.02 15.93
N THR A 165 21.61 51.78 15.81
CA THR A 165 22.76 51.74 16.73
C THR A 165 22.42 52.01 18.20
N ASP A 166 21.33 52.74 18.46
CA ASP A 166 20.86 53.07 19.81
C ASP A 166 20.00 51.96 20.44
N ASP A 167 19.65 50.91 19.69
CA ASP A 167 18.86 49.78 20.20
C ASP A 167 19.74 48.81 21.02
N PRO A 168 19.36 48.43 22.25
CA PRO A 168 20.16 47.54 23.09
C PRO A 168 20.35 46.12 22.53
N ALA A 169 19.59 45.72 21.49
CA ALA A 169 19.79 44.49 20.73
C ALA A 169 20.59 44.66 19.43
N TYR A 170 20.98 45.89 19.04
CA TYR A 170 21.85 46.12 17.88
C TYR A 170 23.22 45.45 18.06
N ARG A 171 23.66 44.66 17.08
CA ARG A 171 24.96 43.97 17.10
C ARG A 171 25.64 44.12 15.75
N LEU A 172 26.94 44.36 15.77
CA LEU A 172 27.75 44.31 14.55
C LEU A 172 27.78 42.88 14.00
N THR A 173 27.61 42.76 12.69
CA THR A 173 27.60 41.50 11.95
C THR A 173 28.07 41.71 10.50
N THR A 174 27.90 40.72 9.63
CA THR A 174 28.22 40.79 8.20
C THR A 174 27.51 41.95 7.55
N ASP A 175 28.23 42.65 6.69
CA ASP A 175 27.77 43.77 5.90
C ASP A 175 28.09 43.51 4.43
N TRP A 176 27.05 43.29 3.61
CA TRP A 176 27.19 43.14 2.16
C TRP A 176 27.31 44.47 1.40
N GLY A 177 27.39 45.61 2.11
CA GLY A 177 27.45 46.92 1.49
C GLY A 177 26.17 47.20 0.71
N VAL A 178 26.28 47.55 -0.57
CA VAL A 178 25.12 47.82 -1.44
C VAL A 178 24.55 46.57 -2.14
N VAL A 179 25.27 45.44 -2.16
CA VAL A 179 24.73 44.17 -2.68
C VAL A 179 24.03 43.35 -1.58
N ASP A 180 23.27 42.32 -1.96
CA ASP A 180 22.47 41.52 -1.03
C ASP A 180 22.84 40.02 -1.05
N GLY A 181 23.82 39.64 -0.24
CA GLY A 181 24.17 38.24 0.03
C GLY A 181 23.49 37.65 1.29
N TYR A 182 22.46 38.31 1.85
CA TYR A 182 21.76 37.81 3.04
C TYR A 182 20.72 36.74 2.66
N HIS A 183 20.46 35.78 3.55
CA HIS A 183 19.47 34.73 3.33
C HIS A 183 18.67 34.36 4.58
N ALA A 184 17.37 34.12 4.38
CA ALA A 184 16.41 33.68 5.40
C ALA A 184 16.38 34.55 6.69
N PRO A 185 16.10 35.87 6.58
CA PRO A 185 15.65 36.59 5.37
C PRO A 185 16.78 37.22 4.54
N SER A 186 16.49 37.51 3.28
CA SER A 186 17.29 38.40 2.43
C SER A 186 17.00 39.87 2.78
N ARG A 187 17.89 40.83 2.45
CA ARG A 187 17.65 42.26 2.74
C ARG A 187 16.54 42.84 1.86
N ASN A 188 16.53 42.46 0.58
CA ASN A 188 15.54 42.89 -0.40
C ASN A 188 14.52 41.76 -0.65
N PRO A 189 13.20 42.04 -0.60
CA PRO A 189 12.17 40.99 -0.76
C PRO A 189 12.21 40.22 -2.09
N GLY A 190 12.81 40.79 -3.14
CA GLY A 190 12.96 40.14 -4.45
C GLY A 190 14.22 39.30 -4.62
N ASN A 191 15.13 39.26 -3.63
CA ASN A 191 16.41 38.57 -3.76
C ASN A 191 16.28 37.05 -3.65
N GLN A 192 16.78 36.33 -4.66
CA GLN A 192 16.75 34.87 -4.76
C GLN A 192 18.15 34.34 -5.09
N PHE A 193 18.65 33.39 -4.29
CA PHE A 193 19.99 32.82 -4.49
C PHE A 193 20.20 32.11 -5.84
N PRO A 194 19.29 31.23 -6.33
CA PRO A 194 19.42 30.58 -7.63
C PRO A 194 18.98 31.49 -8.81
N SER A 195 19.41 32.76 -8.81
CA SER A 195 19.14 33.73 -9.86
C SER A 195 20.43 34.41 -10.33
N ALA A 196 20.54 34.63 -11.64
CA ALA A 196 21.56 35.48 -12.27
C ALA A 196 21.02 36.87 -12.69
N LYS A 197 19.72 37.12 -12.51
CA LYS A 197 19.03 38.32 -13.04
C LYS A 197 19.46 39.59 -12.30
N PRO A 198 19.59 40.74 -13.01
CA PRO A 198 20.02 41.99 -12.40
C PRO A 198 18.92 42.64 -11.56
N ALA A 199 19.33 43.38 -10.53
CA ALA A 199 18.51 44.31 -9.75
C ALA A 199 19.39 45.43 -9.18
N GLU A 200 18.79 46.45 -8.55
CA GLU A 200 19.56 47.57 -7.98
C GLU A 200 20.63 47.09 -6.96
N TRP A 201 20.31 46.00 -6.24
CA TRP A 201 21.12 45.34 -5.21
C TRP A 201 21.99 44.16 -5.71
N THR A 202 22.17 43.97 -7.03
CA THR A 202 23.13 43.00 -7.59
C THR A 202 24.41 43.68 -8.06
N LEU A 203 25.44 42.92 -8.43
CA LEU A 203 26.72 43.48 -8.90
C LEU A 203 26.57 44.12 -10.29
N ASP A 204 26.19 43.32 -11.28
CA ASP A 204 26.07 43.71 -12.67
C ASP A 204 24.62 44.15 -12.99
N ASP A 205 24.47 44.97 -14.03
CA ASP A 205 23.20 45.50 -14.54
C ASP A 205 22.56 44.63 -15.65
N VAL A 206 23.30 43.64 -16.15
CA VAL A 206 22.85 42.57 -17.06
C VAL A 206 22.67 41.24 -16.31
N GLU A 207 22.06 40.24 -16.95
CA GLU A 207 22.04 38.88 -16.39
C GLU A 207 23.47 38.30 -16.33
N SER A 208 23.90 37.90 -15.15
CA SER A 208 25.29 37.53 -14.85
C SER A 208 25.37 36.58 -13.66
N PRO A 209 26.26 35.56 -13.65
CA PRO A 209 26.48 34.73 -12.47
C PRO A 209 26.91 35.55 -11.24
N ARG A 210 27.56 36.70 -11.44
CA ARG A 210 28.02 37.57 -10.36
C ARG A 210 26.88 38.14 -9.52
N ASN A 211 25.66 38.17 -10.07
CA ASN A 211 24.46 38.62 -9.37
C ASN A 211 23.93 37.59 -8.35
N SER A 212 24.38 36.33 -8.41
CA SER A 212 23.90 35.28 -7.51
C SER A 212 24.52 35.40 -6.12
N GLY A 213 23.68 35.23 -5.09
CA GLY A 213 24.12 35.06 -3.71
C GLY A 213 25.11 33.90 -3.50
N TRP A 214 25.12 32.89 -4.39
CA TRP A 214 26.11 31.81 -4.37
C TRP A 214 27.52 32.29 -4.68
N PHE A 215 27.69 33.12 -5.72
CA PHE A 215 28.99 33.68 -6.11
C PHE A 215 29.51 34.64 -5.04
N LEU A 216 28.63 35.53 -4.54
CA LEU A 216 28.94 36.44 -3.43
C LEU A 216 29.43 35.68 -2.18
N CYS A 217 28.72 34.61 -1.78
CA CYS A 217 29.10 33.80 -0.62
C CYS A 217 30.38 32.96 -0.87
N ALA A 218 30.67 32.57 -2.11
CA ALA A 218 31.92 31.91 -2.46
C ALA A 218 33.14 32.87 -2.39
N ILE A 219 32.99 34.14 -2.80
CA ILE A 219 33.99 35.20 -2.54
C ILE A 219 34.23 35.33 -1.04
N ALA A 220 33.16 35.42 -0.24
CA ALA A 220 33.26 35.54 1.21
C ALA A 220 34.01 34.34 1.86
N ALA A 221 33.74 33.11 1.41
CA ALA A 221 34.45 31.91 1.86
C ALA A 221 35.93 31.90 1.44
N ARG A 222 36.28 32.30 0.21
CA ARG A 222 37.67 32.42 -0.24
C ARG A 222 38.44 33.54 0.49
N ARG A 223 37.76 34.60 0.94
CA ARG A 223 38.34 35.63 1.82
C ARG A 223 38.50 35.14 3.26
N ALA A 224 37.69 34.18 3.71
CA ALA A 224 37.88 33.52 5.00
C ALA A 224 39.11 32.58 5.02
N LEU A 225 39.46 31.96 3.89
CA LEU A 225 40.77 31.31 3.72
C LEU A 225 41.91 32.33 3.90
N THR A 226 41.85 33.49 3.22
CA THR A 226 42.85 34.56 3.37
C THR A 226 42.95 35.06 4.82
N PHE A 227 41.82 35.14 5.52
CA PHE A 227 41.81 35.46 6.95
C PHE A 227 42.60 34.42 7.76
N LEU A 228 42.37 33.12 7.55
CA LEU A 228 43.13 32.05 8.21
C LEU A 228 44.63 32.14 7.90
N GLU A 229 45.03 32.33 6.64
CA GLU A 229 46.45 32.48 6.24
C GLU A 229 47.15 33.66 6.92
N SER A 230 46.40 34.71 7.28
CA SER A 230 46.94 35.89 7.96
C SER A 230 47.04 35.75 9.49
N GLN A 231 46.55 34.66 10.09
CA GLN A 231 46.66 34.43 11.54
C GLN A 231 48.01 33.76 11.87
N PRO A 232 48.83 34.30 12.80
CA PRO A 232 50.18 33.79 13.08
C PRO A 232 50.20 32.39 13.72
N GLU A 233 49.07 31.91 14.23
CA GLU A 233 48.90 30.57 14.77
C GLU A 233 48.74 29.50 13.67
N VAL A 234 48.42 29.88 12.42
CA VAL A 234 47.90 28.98 11.38
C VAL A 234 48.94 28.63 10.31
N ASP A 235 48.94 27.37 9.88
CA ASP A 235 49.69 26.91 8.71
C ASP A 235 48.87 27.09 7.42
N ALA A 236 49.21 28.13 6.65
CA ALA A 236 48.58 28.46 5.37
C ALA A 236 48.59 27.31 4.35
N ASN A 237 49.50 26.33 4.48
CA ASN A 237 49.57 25.19 3.56
C ASN A 237 48.59 24.06 3.91
N ARG A 238 47.88 24.14 5.04
CA ARG A 238 47.01 23.06 5.55
C ARG A 238 45.63 23.61 5.93
N LEU A 239 44.94 24.15 4.93
CA LEU A 239 43.56 24.63 5.04
C LEU A 239 42.55 23.60 4.51
N GLY A 240 41.40 23.51 5.17
CA GLY A 240 40.24 22.74 4.70
C GLY A 240 38.94 23.53 4.75
N VAL A 241 37.92 23.06 4.03
CA VAL A 241 36.59 23.67 4.01
C VAL A 241 35.49 22.62 4.16
N TYR A 242 34.51 22.90 5.01
CA TYR A 242 33.33 22.03 5.20
C TYR A 242 32.07 22.83 5.50
N GLY A 243 30.93 22.23 5.20
CA GLY A 243 29.66 22.90 5.36
C GLY A 243 28.48 22.01 5.02
N HIS A 244 27.29 22.51 5.36
CA HIS A 244 26.07 21.73 5.36
C HIS A 244 24.95 22.43 4.58
N SER A 245 24.17 21.67 3.79
CA SER A 245 23.03 22.17 3.02
C SER A 245 23.51 23.19 1.97
N MET A 246 23.03 24.44 2.04
CA MET A 246 23.62 25.57 1.30
C MET A 246 25.13 25.72 1.53
N GLY A 247 25.60 25.43 2.75
CA GLY A 247 27.02 25.38 3.09
C GLY A 247 27.78 24.21 2.42
N GLY A 248 27.09 23.14 2.02
CA GLY A 248 27.66 22.05 1.22
C GLY A 248 27.95 22.49 -0.21
N LYS A 249 26.97 23.15 -0.87
CA LYS A 249 27.18 23.80 -2.17
C LYS A 249 28.29 24.86 -2.11
N LEU A 250 28.31 25.69 -1.07
CA LEU A 250 29.39 26.67 -0.85
C LEU A 250 30.75 26.03 -0.56
N THR A 251 30.78 24.83 0.04
CA THR A 251 32.01 24.05 0.22
C THR A 251 32.57 23.64 -1.14
N VAL A 252 31.72 23.12 -2.04
CA VAL A 252 32.10 22.77 -3.43
C VAL A 252 32.59 24.00 -4.22
N LEU A 253 31.86 25.12 -4.18
CA LEU A 253 32.27 26.41 -4.80
C LEU A 253 33.60 26.98 -4.25
N THR A 254 34.02 26.56 -3.05
CA THR A 254 35.25 27.01 -2.38
C THR A 254 36.39 26.00 -2.52
N ALA A 255 36.11 24.70 -2.65
CA ALA A 255 37.10 23.62 -2.74
C ALA A 255 38.00 23.66 -3.99
N VAL A 256 37.58 24.42 -5.00
CA VAL A 256 38.36 24.73 -6.22
C VAL A 256 39.46 25.79 -5.98
N ASP A 257 39.48 26.44 -4.81
CA ASP A 257 40.56 27.35 -4.40
C ASP A 257 41.80 26.52 -4.03
N SER A 258 42.92 26.71 -4.73
CA SER A 258 44.10 25.84 -4.64
C SER A 258 44.79 25.84 -3.27
N ARG A 259 44.40 26.72 -2.34
CA ARG A 259 44.82 26.69 -0.93
C ARG A 259 44.13 25.58 -0.13
N VAL A 260 42.93 25.16 -0.53
CA VAL A 260 42.20 24.04 0.08
C VAL A 260 42.92 22.72 -0.18
N LYS A 261 43.26 22.00 0.88
CA LYS A 261 43.90 20.67 0.82
C LYS A 261 42.97 19.52 1.24
N ALA A 262 41.76 19.83 1.69
CA ALA A 262 40.69 18.88 1.89
C ALA A 262 39.31 19.57 1.92
N ALA A 263 38.29 18.91 1.40
CA ALA A 263 36.91 19.38 1.42
C ALA A 263 35.94 18.33 1.99
N ALA A 264 34.89 18.76 2.68
CA ALA A 264 33.84 17.88 3.20
C ALA A 264 32.43 18.50 3.09
N PRO A 265 31.80 18.48 1.90
CA PRO A 265 30.42 18.93 1.72
C PRO A 265 29.41 17.92 2.31
N SER A 266 28.35 18.44 2.93
CA SER A 266 27.25 17.62 3.46
C SER A 266 25.88 18.12 3.00
N CYS A 267 25.01 17.20 2.57
CA CYS A 267 23.63 17.47 2.13
C CYS A 267 23.49 18.57 1.04
N GLY A 268 24.41 18.66 0.08
CA GLY A 268 24.36 19.64 -1.01
C GLY A 268 25.70 19.80 -1.75
N GLY A 269 25.66 20.37 -2.96
CA GLY A 269 26.84 20.49 -3.83
C GLY A 269 27.04 19.35 -4.83
N ILE A 270 25.98 18.57 -5.12
CA ILE A 270 25.97 17.48 -6.11
C ILE A 270 24.77 17.51 -7.08
N SER A 271 23.76 18.35 -6.82
CA SER A 271 22.38 18.18 -7.30
C SER A 271 21.75 19.42 -7.95
N ASP A 272 22.29 20.61 -7.74
CA ASP A 272 21.76 21.87 -8.28
C ASP A 272 22.26 22.06 -9.73
N ARG A 273 21.65 21.31 -10.66
CA ARG A 273 21.99 21.20 -12.10
C ARG A 273 20.92 21.82 -13.01
N TYR A 274 19.85 22.35 -12.42
CA TYR A 274 18.68 22.91 -13.10
C TYR A 274 18.52 24.40 -12.77
N ASN A 275 18.18 25.19 -13.78
CA ASN A 275 17.76 26.59 -13.66
C ASN A 275 17.05 26.98 -14.94
N ASP A 276 16.18 28.00 -14.93
CA ASP A 276 15.63 28.55 -16.18
C ASP A 276 16.74 29.22 -17.02
N SER A 277 17.71 29.86 -16.34
CA SER A 277 18.84 30.52 -16.97
C SER A 277 19.90 29.51 -17.42
N GLU A 278 20.15 29.45 -18.72
CA GLU A 278 21.26 28.67 -19.28
C GLU A 278 22.62 29.20 -18.81
N LEU A 279 22.74 30.52 -18.61
CA LEU A 279 23.93 31.17 -18.07
C LEU A 279 24.23 30.66 -16.67
N PHE A 280 23.22 30.61 -15.78
CA PHE A 280 23.37 30.06 -14.43
C PHE A 280 23.83 28.59 -14.47
N ARG A 281 23.20 27.75 -15.30
CA ARG A 281 23.60 26.33 -15.42
C ARG A 281 25.07 26.18 -15.82
N LYS A 282 25.57 27.00 -16.76
CA LYS A 282 26.96 26.98 -17.26
C LYS A 282 28.03 27.58 -16.33
N THR A 283 27.65 28.14 -15.18
CA THR A 283 28.55 28.94 -14.32
C THR A 283 28.43 28.61 -12.84
N LEU A 284 27.23 28.27 -12.36
CA LEU A 284 26.87 28.09 -10.96
C LEU A 284 26.16 26.75 -10.69
N GLY A 285 26.01 25.89 -11.70
CA GLY A 285 25.65 24.49 -11.50
C GLY A 285 26.65 23.79 -10.59
N ASP A 286 26.19 22.81 -9.79
CA ASP A 286 27.09 22.05 -8.90
C ASP A 286 28.22 21.35 -9.70
N ASP A 287 27.86 20.80 -10.87
CA ASP A 287 28.75 20.18 -11.86
C ASP A 287 29.90 21.09 -12.32
N VAL A 288 29.63 22.39 -12.51
CA VAL A 288 30.59 23.39 -13.00
C VAL A 288 31.67 23.72 -11.97
N SER A 289 31.46 23.40 -10.70
CA SER A 289 32.50 23.51 -9.66
C SER A 289 33.08 22.15 -9.30
N LEU A 290 32.31 21.06 -9.39
CA LEU A 290 32.83 19.70 -9.24
C LEU A 290 33.93 19.41 -10.26
N SER A 291 33.76 19.83 -11.52
CA SER A 291 34.75 19.64 -12.60
C SER A 291 36.14 20.20 -12.29
N GLU A 292 36.26 21.14 -11.35
CA GLU A 292 37.50 21.84 -11.00
C GLU A 292 38.10 21.39 -9.65
N ILE A 293 37.47 20.44 -8.94
CA ILE A 293 37.97 19.98 -7.63
C ILE A 293 39.12 19.00 -7.79
N GLN A 294 40.32 19.49 -7.46
CA GLN A 294 41.56 18.72 -7.38
C GLN A 294 41.93 18.28 -5.96
N CYS A 295 41.32 18.88 -4.92
CA CYS A 295 41.64 18.54 -3.53
C CYS A 295 40.91 17.26 -3.07
N PRO A 296 41.47 16.50 -2.11
CA PRO A 296 40.79 15.37 -1.47
C PRO A 296 39.41 15.72 -0.89
N ILE A 297 38.35 14.99 -1.27
CA ILE A 297 36.96 15.35 -0.95
C ILE A 297 36.13 14.20 -0.37
N MET A 298 35.43 14.44 0.74
CA MET A 298 34.51 13.46 1.33
C MET A 298 33.07 13.96 1.37
N PHE A 299 32.17 13.29 0.65
CA PHE A 299 30.75 13.65 0.60
C PHE A 299 29.97 12.96 1.73
N LEU A 300 29.20 13.74 2.49
CA LEU A 300 28.20 13.23 3.43
C LEU A 300 26.82 13.35 2.76
N SER A 301 26.25 12.21 2.37
CA SER A 301 25.08 12.11 1.50
C SER A 301 24.04 11.13 2.06
N PRO A 302 23.25 11.54 3.08
CA PRO A 302 22.14 10.74 3.61
C PRO A 302 21.22 10.24 2.49
N ALA A 303 20.89 8.95 2.49
CA ALA A 303 20.30 8.28 1.33
C ALA A 303 18.86 8.71 0.99
N ASN A 304 18.25 9.55 1.84
CA ASN A 304 16.95 10.18 1.66
C ASN A 304 17.03 11.73 1.74
N ASP A 305 18.20 12.35 1.58
CA ASP A 305 18.30 13.81 1.51
C ASP A 305 17.60 14.35 0.25
N PHE A 306 16.66 15.28 0.44
CA PHE A 306 15.97 15.96 -0.64
C PHE A 306 16.84 16.97 -1.41
N HIS A 307 17.95 17.42 -0.82
CA HIS A 307 18.76 18.52 -1.34
C HIS A 307 19.98 18.04 -2.12
N GLY A 308 20.91 17.31 -1.48
CA GLY A 308 21.96 16.53 -2.13
C GLY A 308 21.48 15.10 -2.35
N ARG A 309 20.76 14.86 -3.45
CA ARG A 309 20.07 13.59 -3.72
C ARG A 309 21.08 12.52 -4.10
N ILE A 310 21.03 11.35 -3.45
CA ILE A 310 22.00 10.26 -3.65
C ILE A 310 22.08 9.76 -5.11
N GLY A 311 21.02 9.90 -5.91
CA GLY A 311 21.05 9.57 -7.35
C GLY A 311 21.96 10.47 -8.19
N ASP A 312 22.31 11.67 -7.73
CA ASP A 312 23.25 12.58 -8.39
C ASP A 312 24.72 12.34 -7.96
N LEU A 313 24.93 11.55 -6.88
CA LEU A 313 26.26 11.27 -6.32
C LEU A 313 27.22 10.54 -7.28
N PRO A 314 26.78 9.56 -8.11
CA PRO A 314 27.69 8.91 -9.06
C PRO A 314 28.22 9.89 -10.11
N SER A 315 27.38 10.82 -10.58
CA SER A 315 27.79 11.89 -11.50
C SER A 315 28.82 12.79 -10.83
N ALA A 316 28.55 13.28 -9.62
CA ALA A 316 29.44 14.17 -8.89
C ALA A 316 30.82 13.54 -8.58
N VAL A 317 30.86 12.24 -8.28
CA VAL A 317 32.12 11.49 -8.08
C VAL A 317 32.85 11.23 -9.41
N SER A 318 32.15 11.19 -10.54
CA SER A 318 32.77 11.06 -11.87
C SER A 318 33.26 12.38 -12.48
N GLU A 319 32.79 13.51 -11.95
CA GLU A 319 33.11 14.86 -12.44
C GLU A 319 34.37 15.46 -11.80
N ILE A 320 34.67 15.11 -10.54
CA ILE A 320 35.86 15.60 -9.83
C ILE A 320 37.17 15.10 -10.43
N GLN A 321 38.19 15.97 -10.47
CA GLN A 321 39.55 15.60 -10.90
C GLN A 321 40.28 14.78 -9.82
N SER A 322 39.96 15.05 -8.55
CA SER A 322 40.53 14.37 -7.38
C SER A 322 40.25 12.87 -7.37
N GLN A 323 41.32 12.07 -7.22
CA GLN A 323 41.23 10.61 -7.06
C GLN A 323 41.08 10.19 -5.59
N ASP A 324 41.44 11.07 -4.65
CA ASP A 324 41.25 10.87 -3.21
C ASP A 324 39.87 11.36 -2.81
N TRP A 325 38.87 10.50 -2.97
CA TRP A 325 37.50 10.78 -2.53
C TRP A 325 36.92 9.67 -1.67
N ARG A 326 35.95 10.02 -0.82
CA ARG A 326 35.14 9.08 -0.02
C ARG A 326 33.69 9.54 0.03
N VAL A 327 32.78 8.62 0.34
CA VAL A 327 31.36 8.90 0.52
C VAL A 327 30.86 8.20 1.79
N THR A 328 29.86 8.78 2.45
CA THR A 328 29.16 8.17 3.59
C THR A 328 27.66 8.46 3.50
N CYS A 329 26.84 7.42 3.58
CA CYS A 329 25.45 7.39 3.13
C CYS A 329 24.59 6.67 4.18
N SER A 330 23.95 7.43 5.06
CA SER A 330 23.07 6.88 6.09
C SER A 330 21.71 6.45 5.52
N PRO A 331 21.24 5.21 5.78
CA PRO A 331 19.97 4.71 5.26
C PRO A 331 18.79 5.45 5.89
N HIS A 332 17.75 5.73 5.11
CA HIS A 332 16.51 6.44 5.51
C HIS A 332 16.67 7.89 6.03
N HIS A 333 17.88 8.32 6.34
CA HIS A 333 18.17 9.64 6.90
C HIS A 333 18.03 10.72 5.84
N ASN A 334 17.47 11.86 6.26
CA ASN A 334 17.14 12.99 5.40
C ASN A 334 17.74 14.28 5.99
N HIS A 335 18.64 14.91 5.24
CA HIS A 335 19.26 16.21 5.52
C HIS A 335 20.07 16.32 6.83
N GLN A 336 20.29 15.22 7.55
CA GLN A 336 21.17 15.14 8.74
C GLN A 336 21.52 13.68 9.07
N ASP A 337 22.61 13.47 9.82
CA ASP A 337 23.17 12.14 10.14
C ASP A 337 23.10 11.75 11.63
N THR A 338 23.63 10.54 11.90
CA THR A 338 24.00 10.01 13.22
C THR A 338 25.53 9.89 13.37
N PRO A 339 26.09 9.77 14.60
CA PRO A 339 27.49 10.08 14.89
C PRO A 339 28.56 9.36 14.06
N ALA A 340 28.37 8.08 13.70
CA ALA A 340 29.34 7.33 12.89
C ALA A 340 29.47 7.83 11.44
N TYR A 341 28.43 8.49 10.92
CA TYR A 341 28.47 9.17 9.63
C TYR A 341 28.98 10.62 9.79
N GLU A 342 28.69 11.28 10.92
CA GLU A 342 29.19 12.64 11.21
C GLU A 342 30.72 12.71 11.42
N ALA A 343 31.33 11.65 11.97
CA ALA A 343 32.77 11.58 12.22
C ALA A 343 33.65 11.59 10.96
N ALA A 344 33.07 11.21 9.81
CA ALA A 344 33.69 11.25 8.49
C ALA A 344 34.47 12.54 8.23
N THR A 345 33.79 13.69 8.35
CA THR A 345 34.36 15.03 8.17
C THR A 345 35.60 15.27 9.02
N LEU A 346 35.55 14.89 10.30
CA LEU A 346 36.60 15.20 11.27
C LEU A 346 37.84 14.33 11.05
N LEU A 347 37.65 13.07 10.64
CA LEU A 347 38.72 12.14 10.29
C LEU A 347 39.34 12.47 8.92
N TRP A 348 38.57 13.03 7.98
CA TRP A 348 39.08 13.43 6.66
C TRP A 348 40.12 14.54 6.78
N PHE A 349 39.87 15.50 7.67
CA PHE A 349 40.83 16.53 8.02
C PHE A 349 42.01 16.00 8.86
N ASP A 350 41.85 14.98 9.70
CA ASP A 350 42.98 14.37 10.42
C ASP A 350 43.93 13.65 9.47
N GLN A 351 43.40 12.98 8.45
CA GLN A 351 44.19 12.43 7.35
C GLN A 351 44.93 13.54 6.60
N HIS A 352 44.22 14.41 5.88
CA HIS A 352 44.86 15.29 4.89
C HIS A 352 45.53 16.55 5.46
N LEU A 353 45.16 17.01 6.67
CA LEU A 353 45.74 18.23 7.27
C LEU A 353 46.67 17.95 8.46
N LYS A 354 46.84 16.68 8.88
CA LYS A 354 47.79 16.28 9.94
C LYS A 354 48.58 15.00 9.65
N ASN A 355 48.12 14.14 8.74
CA ASN A 355 48.60 12.76 8.59
C ASN A 355 48.43 11.93 9.89
N ALA A 356 47.35 12.19 10.63
CA ALA A 356 47.05 11.56 11.93
C ALA A 356 46.03 10.41 11.84
N PHE A 357 45.42 10.21 10.67
CA PHE A 357 44.46 9.13 10.40
C PHE A 357 44.65 8.60 8.97
N GLN A 358 44.21 7.37 8.70
CA GLN A 358 44.16 6.79 7.36
C GLN A 358 42.83 6.05 7.19
N PHE A 359 42.01 6.53 6.25
CA PHE A 359 40.79 5.86 5.83
C PHE A 359 41.10 4.61 5.00
N PRO A 360 40.33 3.52 5.19
CA PRO A 360 40.22 2.44 4.23
C PRO A 360 39.75 2.94 2.86
N GLN A 361 39.92 2.15 1.80
CA GLN A 361 39.39 2.44 0.47
C GLN A 361 37.86 2.34 0.42
N THR A 362 37.25 3.08 -0.52
CA THR A 362 35.81 3.02 -0.78
C THR A 362 35.37 1.58 -1.12
N PRO A 363 34.35 1.01 -0.44
CA PRO A 363 33.81 -0.31 -0.75
C PRO A 363 33.38 -0.43 -2.21
N LYS A 364 33.81 -1.51 -2.89
CA LYS A 364 33.48 -1.75 -4.31
C LYS A 364 32.35 -2.75 -4.42
N VAL A 365 31.19 -2.28 -4.89
CA VAL A 365 30.00 -3.10 -5.20
C VAL A 365 30.13 -3.69 -6.61
N THR A 366 29.75 -4.95 -6.77
CA THR A 366 29.57 -5.60 -8.08
C THR A 366 28.32 -6.46 -8.05
N MET A 367 27.48 -6.35 -9.09
CA MET A 367 26.26 -7.14 -9.23
C MET A 367 26.52 -8.47 -9.93
N VAL A 368 25.85 -9.52 -9.45
CA VAL A 368 25.92 -10.89 -9.96
C VAL A 368 24.50 -11.36 -10.26
N TRP A 369 24.24 -11.66 -11.54
CA TRP A 369 22.88 -11.86 -12.08
C TRP A 369 22.55 -13.30 -12.44
N ASP A 370 23.56 -14.16 -12.59
CA ASP A 370 23.48 -15.54 -13.13
C ASP A 370 22.89 -16.60 -12.15
N GLY A 371 22.09 -16.15 -11.17
CA GLY A 371 21.43 -17.04 -10.23
C GLY A 371 20.33 -17.88 -10.87
N SER A 372 20.38 -19.20 -10.71
CA SER A 372 19.31 -20.12 -11.15
C SER A 372 17.96 -19.86 -10.46
N ASP A 373 17.98 -19.23 -9.29
CA ASP A 373 16.82 -18.72 -8.57
C ASP A 373 16.26 -17.39 -9.13
N GLY A 374 17.02 -16.68 -9.96
CA GLY A 374 16.66 -15.37 -10.52
C GLY A 374 16.68 -14.22 -9.50
N VAL A 375 17.24 -14.45 -8.31
CA VAL A 375 17.40 -13.44 -7.26
C VAL A 375 18.72 -12.69 -7.51
N PRO A 376 18.73 -11.36 -7.62
CA PRO A 376 19.96 -10.63 -7.90
C PRO A 376 20.85 -10.65 -6.66
N LYS A 377 22.15 -10.84 -6.89
CA LYS A 377 23.16 -10.90 -5.85
C LYS A 377 24.09 -9.71 -5.95
N VAL A 378 24.68 -9.34 -4.83
CA VAL A 378 25.74 -8.36 -4.74
C VAL A 378 26.97 -8.99 -4.10
N ALA A 379 28.14 -8.64 -4.63
CA ALA A 379 29.45 -8.87 -4.04
C ALA A 379 30.08 -7.53 -3.68
N VAL A 380 30.76 -7.46 -2.53
CA VAL A 380 31.43 -6.26 -2.00
C VAL A 380 32.87 -6.59 -1.67
N GLN A 381 33.80 -5.85 -2.26
CA GLN A 381 35.19 -5.81 -1.80
C GLN A 381 35.34 -4.67 -0.80
N VAL A 382 35.86 -5.00 0.37
CA VAL A 382 36.07 -4.11 1.52
C VAL A 382 37.56 -4.02 1.86
N ASP A 383 37.99 -2.94 2.52
CA ASP A 383 39.39 -2.74 2.89
C ASP A 383 39.61 -3.04 4.37
N GLY A 384 40.18 -4.21 4.65
CA GLY A 384 40.47 -4.70 6.01
C GLY A 384 41.63 -4.02 6.73
N SER A 385 42.10 -2.85 6.30
CA SER A 385 43.12 -2.07 7.01
C SER A 385 42.66 -1.51 8.37
N MET A 386 41.35 -1.50 8.63
CA MET A 386 40.75 -1.24 9.95
C MET A 386 39.82 -2.39 10.37
N PRO A 387 39.57 -2.59 11.67
CA PRO A 387 38.59 -3.59 12.13
C PRO A 387 37.18 -3.25 11.64
N ILE A 388 36.54 -4.22 11.00
CA ILE A 388 35.17 -4.09 10.47
C ILE A 388 34.17 -4.55 11.54
N GLU A 389 33.16 -3.71 11.80
CA GLU A 389 32.04 -3.98 12.70
C GLU A 389 30.83 -4.53 11.91
N SER A 390 30.55 -3.99 10.73
CA SER A 390 29.49 -4.50 9.84
C SER A 390 29.75 -4.23 8.35
N VAL A 391 29.24 -5.13 7.49
CA VAL A 391 29.07 -4.93 6.05
C VAL A 391 27.58 -5.07 5.72
N ASP A 392 26.90 -3.95 5.61
CA ASP A 392 25.46 -3.85 5.41
C ASP A 392 25.12 -3.46 3.96
N MET A 393 24.22 -4.19 3.31
CA MET A 393 23.72 -3.82 1.99
C MET A 393 22.38 -3.14 2.06
N TYR A 394 22.23 -2.03 1.34
CA TYR A 394 20.98 -1.28 1.23
C TYR A 394 20.52 -1.23 -0.22
N TYR A 395 19.25 -1.59 -0.47
CA TYR A 395 18.66 -1.55 -1.80
C TYR A 395 17.21 -1.06 -1.83
N THR A 396 16.77 -0.47 -2.95
CA THR A 396 15.40 0.05 -3.09
C THR A 396 14.84 -0.10 -4.50
N GLN A 397 13.50 -0.12 -4.58
CA GLN A 397 12.73 0.06 -5.82
C GLN A 397 11.86 1.34 -5.81
N ASN A 398 12.06 2.22 -4.82
CA ASN A 398 11.42 3.53 -4.73
C ASN A 398 12.24 4.66 -5.40
N GLY A 399 13.42 4.38 -5.95
CA GLY A 399 14.25 5.37 -6.65
C GLY A 399 13.71 5.71 -8.04
N LYS A 400 13.91 6.95 -8.48
CA LYS A 400 13.47 7.47 -9.80
C LYS A 400 14.67 8.04 -10.56
N PRO A 401 14.94 7.62 -11.81
CA PRO A 401 15.97 8.26 -12.63
C PRO A 401 15.66 9.75 -12.86
N GLY A 402 16.64 10.63 -12.62
CA GLY A 402 16.47 12.07 -12.81
C GLY A 402 15.55 12.75 -11.78
N GLU A 403 15.71 12.44 -10.49
CA GLU A 403 14.99 13.11 -9.41
C GLU A 403 15.28 14.62 -9.35
N THR A 404 14.22 15.40 -9.18
CA THR A 404 14.24 16.87 -9.09
C THR A 404 13.61 17.36 -7.78
N PRO A 405 13.62 18.67 -7.47
CA PRO A 405 12.93 19.22 -6.31
C PRO A 405 11.43 18.92 -6.22
N SER A 406 10.74 18.57 -7.32
CA SER A 406 9.34 18.12 -7.28
C SER A 406 9.16 16.78 -6.56
N ASP A 407 10.18 15.93 -6.62
CA ASP A 407 10.14 14.54 -6.14
C ASP A 407 10.52 14.44 -4.65
N ARG A 408 10.69 15.59 -3.99
CA ARG A 408 11.07 15.72 -2.58
C ARG A 408 10.38 14.71 -1.67
N ASP A 409 9.06 14.61 -1.77
CA ASP A 409 8.27 13.85 -0.82
C ASP A 409 8.35 12.33 -1.06
N ASP A 410 8.77 11.90 -2.26
CA ASP A 410 9.20 10.53 -2.55
C ASP A 410 10.62 10.28 -2.03
N VAL A 411 11.56 11.20 -2.26
CA VAL A 411 12.97 11.08 -1.82
C VAL A 411 13.08 10.94 -0.31
N VAL A 412 12.41 11.78 0.48
CA VAL A 412 12.53 11.73 1.96
C VAL A 412 11.88 10.48 2.56
N HIS A 413 10.88 9.91 1.87
CA HIS A 413 10.14 8.73 2.31
C HIS A 413 10.56 7.43 1.59
N ARG A 414 11.64 7.46 0.80
CA ARG A 414 12.24 6.26 0.18
C ARG A 414 12.51 5.19 1.24
N PHE A 415 12.16 3.94 0.95
CA PHE A 415 12.51 2.82 1.81
C PHE A 415 13.72 2.07 1.26
N TRP A 416 14.70 1.78 2.12
CA TRP A 416 15.89 1.00 1.80
C TRP A 416 15.82 -0.33 2.55
N HIS A 417 15.59 -1.40 1.79
CA HIS A 417 15.73 -2.75 2.31
C HIS A 417 17.17 -2.99 2.75
N HIS A 418 17.33 -3.56 3.93
CA HIS A 418 18.60 -4.05 4.44
C HIS A 418 18.76 -5.54 4.16
N VAL A 419 19.98 -5.96 3.86
CA VAL A 419 20.45 -7.34 4.07
C VAL A 419 21.90 -7.31 4.57
N SER A 420 22.18 -8.06 5.64
CA SER A 420 23.55 -8.28 6.13
C SER A 420 24.32 -9.12 5.11
N ALA A 421 25.54 -8.71 4.74
CA ALA A 421 26.37 -9.50 3.85
C ALA A 421 27.07 -10.64 4.60
N ALA A 422 27.24 -11.79 3.96
CA ALA A 422 28.03 -12.90 4.47
C ALA A 422 29.47 -12.80 3.99
N GLU A 423 30.43 -12.98 4.89
CA GLU A 423 31.86 -13.06 4.57
C GLU A 423 32.16 -14.29 3.70
N GLY A 424 33.11 -14.15 2.78
CA GLY A 424 33.60 -15.20 1.89
C GLY A 424 35.01 -14.87 1.40
N ASP A 425 35.72 -15.87 0.85
CA ASP A 425 37.18 -15.86 0.67
C ASP A 425 37.76 -14.61 -0.03
N ASP A 426 37.08 -14.08 -1.05
CA ASP A 426 37.50 -12.90 -1.83
C ASP A 426 36.57 -11.67 -1.68
N ALA A 427 35.35 -11.84 -1.17
CA ALA A 427 34.32 -10.79 -1.13
C ALA A 427 33.16 -11.14 -0.17
N TRP A 428 32.54 -10.09 0.39
CA TRP A 428 31.30 -10.19 1.14
C TRP A 428 30.11 -10.26 0.18
N THR A 429 29.11 -11.12 0.42
CA THR A 429 28.01 -11.33 -0.54
C THR A 429 26.62 -11.33 0.09
N ALA A 430 25.61 -10.87 -0.65
CA ALA A 430 24.20 -10.91 -0.23
C ALA A 430 23.24 -11.17 -1.41
N LYS A 431 22.04 -11.68 -1.09
CA LYS A 431 20.89 -11.78 -2.02
C LYS A 431 19.92 -10.63 -1.75
N MET A 432 19.42 -9.99 -2.81
CA MET A 432 18.51 -8.84 -2.70
C MET A 432 17.18 -9.15 -3.42
N PRO A 433 16.24 -9.88 -2.78
CA PRO A 433 14.95 -10.19 -3.41
C PRO A 433 14.17 -8.91 -3.72
N ILE A 434 13.58 -8.82 -4.92
CA ILE A 434 12.84 -7.64 -5.40
C ILE A 434 11.37 -7.98 -5.63
N SER A 435 10.46 -6.99 -5.55
CA SER A 435 9.03 -7.20 -5.71
C SER A 435 8.51 -6.95 -7.14
N SER A 436 9.27 -6.25 -7.98
CA SER A 436 8.90 -6.03 -9.39
C SER A 436 10.11 -5.94 -10.31
N THR A 437 10.02 -6.50 -11.52
CA THR A 437 10.96 -6.27 -12.62
C THR A 437 10.60 -5.06 -13.48
N GLY A 438 9.45 -4.43 -13.23
CA GLY A 438 9.00 -3.21 -13.90
C GLY A 438 9.49 -1.91 -13.22
N LYS A 439 10.12 -2.01 -12.05
CA LYS A 439 10.71 -0.88 -11.31
C LYS A 439 12.24 -0.97 -11.33
N PRO A 440 12.97 0.15 -11.21
CA PRO A 440 14.42 0.12 -11.07
C PRO A 440 14.87 -0.59 -9.79
N LEU A 441 16.18 -0.85 -9.69
CA LEU A 441 16.86 -1.34 -8.51
C LEU A 441 18.06 -0.43 -8.24
N TRP A 442 18.09 0.24 -7.09
CA TRP A 442 19.26 0.98 -6.62
C TRP A 442 19.91 0.24 -5.46
N VAL A 443 21.25 0.22 -5.40
CA VAL A 443 22.04 -0.58 -4.44
C VAL A 443 23.26 0.21 -3.97
N TYR A 444 23.55 0.21 -2.66
CA TYR A 444 24.85 0.62 -2.12
C TYR A 444 25.24 -0.20 -0.88
N ALA A 445 26.54 -0.32 -0.65
CA ALA A 445 27.10 -0.97 0.54
C ALA A 445 27.48 0.08 1.60
N ASN A 446 27.32 -0.27 2.88
CA ASN A 446 27.87 0.45 4.02
C ASN A 446 28.82 -0.47 4.78
N VAL A 447 30.04 0.00 5.04
CA VAL A 447 31.01 -0.66 5.90
C VAL A 447 31.27 0.20 7.12
N THR A 448 30.95 -0.33 8.30
CA THR A 448 31.19 0.33 9.57
C THR A 448 32.51 -0.18 10.13
N TYR A 449 33.45 0.73 10.41
CA TYR A 449 34.76 0.42 10.96
C TYR A 449 34.87 0.89 12.41
N ARG A 450 35.44 0.06 13.27
CA ARG A 450 35.72 0.40 14.66
C ARG A 450 36.97 1.27 14.76
N LEU A 451 36.86 2.41 15.44
CA LEU A 451 37.95 3.33 15.71
C LEU A 451 38.79 2.85 16.90
N SER A 452 40.10 3.12 16.87
CA SER A 452 41.01 2.85 18.00
C SER A 452 40.84 3.84 19.15
N GLU A 453 40.34 5.03 18.85
CA GLU A 453 40.05 6.10 19.81
C GLU A 453 38.69 6.71 19.52
N THR A 454 37.97 7.11 20.56
CA THR A 454 36.69 7.81 20.43
C THR A 454 36.87 9.16 19.74
N VAL A 455 36.09 9.43 18.68
CA VAL A 455 35.92 10.77 18.11
C VAL A 455 34.79 11.51 18.83
N GLU A 456 35.11 12.69 19.38
CA GLU A 456 34.13 13.69 19.83
C GLU A 456 34.10 14.87 18.85
N GLY A 457 32.91 15.40 18.60
CA GLY A 457 32.70 16.36 17.52
C GLY A 457 31.43 17.20 17.66
N VAL A 458 31.25 18.11 16.71
CA VAL A 458 30.04 18.93 16.54
C VAL A 458 29.57 18.77 15.09
N GLY A 459 28.39 18.19 14.93
CA GLY A 459 27.82 17.80 13.65
C GLY A 459 26.62 18.65 13.25
N TYR A 460 25.59 17.99 12.71
CA TYR A 460 24.43 18.68 12.13
C TYR A 460 23.71 19.54 13.19
N TYR A 461 23.29 20.74 12.76
CA TYR A 461 22.66 21.76 13.62
C TYR A 461 23.45 22.11 14.91
N TYR A 462 24.77 21.91 14.90
CA TYR A 462 25.67 22.10 16.03
C TYR A 462 25.34 21.23 17.27
N ARG A 463 24.83 20.02 17.02
CA ARG A 463 24.75 18.93 18.00
C ARG A 463 26.16 18.41 18.31
N THR A 464 26.51 18.35 19.60
CA THR A 464 27.70 17.64 20.08
C THR A 464 27.47 16.13 20.01
N TYR A 465 28.43 15.37 19.48
CA TYR A 465 28.37 13.91 19.39
C TYR A 465 29.67 13.25 19.88
N ARG A 466 29.57 11.94 20.15
CA ARG A 466 30.65 11.03 20.49
C ARG A 466 30.43 9.72 19.72
N THR A 467 31.48 9.14 19.13
CA THR A 467 31.43 7.85 18.44
C THR A 467 32.77 7.10 18.55
N ASP A 468 32.70 5.78 18.59
CA ASP A 468 33.85 4.88 18.48
C ASP A 468 33.88 4.16 17.10
N GLU A 469 33.05 4.61 16.16
CA GLU A 469 32.85 4.02 14.83
C GLU A 469 32.82 5.11 13.75
N VAL A 470 33.24 4.74 12.54
CA VAL A 470 33.09 5.54 11.31
C VAL A 470 32.50 4.69 10.19
N ASN A 471 31.61 5.25 9.38
CA ASN A 471 31.02 4.57 8.22
C ASN A 471 31.63 5.07 6.89
N LEU A 472 32.01 4.13 6.01
CA LEU A 472 32.23 4.38 4.59
C LEU A 472 31.19 3.66 3.75
N SER A 473 30.70 4.33 2.71
CA SER A 473 29.73 3.76 1.76
C SER A 473 30.36 3.51 0.41
N SER A 474 29.78 2.61 -0.38
CA SER A 474 29.98 2.63 -1.83
C SER A 474 29.22 3.80 -2.45
N VAL A 475 29.62 4.20 -3.65
CA VAL A 475 28.72 4.96 -4.55
C VAL A 475 27.51 4.08 -4.88
N VAL A 476 26.34 4.69 -5.04
CA VAL A 476 25.11 3.97 -5.41
C VAL A 476 25.17 3.48 -6.86
N GLN A 477 24.84 2.21 -7.09
CA GLN A 477 24.62 1.65 -8.41
C GLN A 477 23.11 1.65 -8.69
N MET A 478 22.73 2.06 -9.90
CA MET A 478 21.34 2.25 -10.31
C MET A 478 21.08 1.45 -11.57
N PHE A 479 20.12 0.54 -11.52
CA PHE A 479 19.72 -0.33 -12.63
C PHE A 479 18.27 -0.06 -13.01
N ASP A 480 18.00 0.04 -14.31
CA ASP A 480 16.64 0.27 -14.83
C ASP A 480 15.87 -1.06 -15.07
N SER A 481 14.58 -0.93 -15.39
CA SER A 481 13.69 -2.09 -15.59
C SER A 481 14.01 -2.91 -16.86
N GLU A 482 14.71 -2.36 -17.84
CA GLU A 482 15.13 -3.09 -19.05
C GLU A 482 16.37 -3.92 -18.73
N GLN A 483 17.37 -3.32 -18.06
CA GLN A 483 18.56 -4.00 -17.57
C GLN A 483 18.23 -5.19 -16.67
N LEU A 484 17.31 -5.03 -15.71
CA LEU A 484 16.87 -6.12 -14.83
C LEU A 484 16.20 -7.27 -15.59
N ARG A 485 15.39 -6.95 -16.62
CA ARG A 485 14.73 -7.95 -17.46
C ARG A 485 15.70 -8.66 -18.40
N ALA A 486 16.64 -7.92 -19.00
CA ALA A 486 17.71 -8.48 -19.82
C ALA A 486 18.67 -9.38 -19.02
N ALA A 487 18.88 -9.06 -17.74
CA ALA A 487 19.65 -9.86 -16.80
C ALA A 487 18.90 -11.10 -16.25
N GLY A 488 17.65 -11.35 -16.67
CA GLY A 488 16.86 -12.53 -16.27
C GLY A 488 16.37 -12.51 -14.82
N VAL A 489 16.37 -11.34 -14.17
CA VAL A 489 15.97 -11.18 -12.76
C VAL A 489 14.48 -11.46 -12.59
N LYS A 490 14.10 -12.05 -11.45
CA LYS A 490 12.71 -12.41 -11.11
C LYS A 490 12.20 -11.61 -9.91
N ALA A 491 10.95 -11.15 -10.01
CA ALA A 491 10.19 -10.71 -8.85
C ALA A 491 9.98 -11.92 -7.92
N THR A 492 10.51 -11.80 -6.70
CA THR A 492 10.64 -12.91 -5.72
C THR A 492 10.22 -12.50 -4.31
N LYS A 493 10.04 -11.19 -4.05
CA LYS A 493 9.57 -10.64 -2.79
C LYS A 493 8.08 -10.35 -2.89
N GLN A 494 7.26 -11.19 -2.26
CA GLN A 494 5.80 -11.08 -2.30
C GLN A 494 5.26 -9.97 -1.39
N HIS A 495 4.00 -9.60 -1.58
CA HIS A 495 3.26 -8.76 -0.65
C HIS A 495 3.15 -9.44 0.74
N THR A 496 3.14 -8.66 1.82
CA THR A 496 3.09 -9.19 3.18
C THR A 496 2.32 -8.30 4.16
N ASN A 497 1.46 -8.94 4.95
CA ASN A 497 0.82 -8.31 6.11
C ASN A 497 1.80 -8.04 7.26
N LEU A 498 2.96 -8.72 7.33
CA LEU A 498 3.96 -8.51 8.37
C LEU A 498 4.92 -7.38 7.97
N ILE A 499 4.88 -6.27 8.71
CA ILE A 499 5.72 -5.09 8.50
C ILE A 499 7.06 -5.25 9.23
N ALA A 500 7.03 -5.70 10.49
CA ALA A 500 8.23 -6.06 11.25
C ALA A 500 7.94 -7.13 12.31
N ASP A 501 8.77 -8.16 12.36
CA ASP A 501 8.82 -9.13 13.46
C ASP A 501 9.63 -8.61 14.66
N PHE A 502 10.57 -7.69 14.42
CA PHE A 502 11.60 -7.21 15.33
C PHE A 502 12.63 -8.29 15.72
N ALA A 503 12.95 -9.18 14.76
CA ALA A 503 14.08 -10.09 14.84
C ALA A 503 15.44 -9.35 14.78
N SER A 504 16.56 -10.08 14.77
CA SER A 504 17.91 -9.50 14.63
C SER A 504 18.02 -8.53 13.44
N ASP A 505 18.85 -7.51 13.59
CA ASP A 505 19.11 -6.45 12.61
C ASP A 505 17.92 -5.55 12.22
N TRP A 506 16.74 -5.69 12.85
CA TRP A 506 15.55 -4.88 12.53
C TRP A 506 15.81 -3.36 12.52
N GLU A 507 16.68 -2.86 13.39
CA GLU A 507 17.01 -1.43 13.48
C GLU A 507 17.66 -0.87 12.21
N ARG A 508 18.23 -1.72 11.33
CA ARG A 508 18.82 -1.31 10.04
C ARG A 508 17.75 -0.88 9.02
N GLU A 509 16.54 -1.44 9.09
CA GLU A 509 15.37 -1.01 8.31
C GLU A 509 14.56 0.13 9.00
N TRP A 510 15.11 0.72 10.06
CA TRP A 510 14.54 1.85 10.80
C TRP A 510 15.62 2.94 10.98
N PHE A 511 15.27 4.08 11.58
CA PHE A 511 16.20 5.17 11.86
C PHE A 511 15.77 6.03 13.05
N THR A 512 16.73 6.80 13.57
CA THR A 512 16.51 7.86 14.58
C THR A 512 17.59 8.93 14.44
N TYR A 513 17.24 10.20 14.72
CA TYR A 513 18.22 11.28 14.87
C TYR A 513 18.66 11.49 16.32
N ARG A 514 18.31 10.53 17.20
CA ARG A 514 18.61 10.48 18.63
C ARG A 514 18.86 9.04 19.06
N PRO A 515 20.06 8.48 18.80
CA PRO A 515 20.38 7.09 19.14
C PRO A 515 20.33 6.82 20.64
N GLU A 516 20.45 7.85 21.48
CA GLU A 516 20.32 7.76 22.95
C GLU A 516 18.87 7.61 23.44
N GLN A 517 17.90 7.59 22.52
CA GLN A 517 16.47 7.43 22.80
C GLN A 517 15.96 6.19 22.05
N TRP A 518 15.10 5.38 22.67
CA TRP A 518 14.60 4.14 22.05
C TRP A 518 13.67 4.36 20.84
N ALA A 519 13.14 5.57 20.66
CA ALA A 519 12.21 5.88 19.58
C ALA A 519 12.82 5.58 18.20
N ARG A 520 12.02 5.00 17.30
CA ARG A 520 12.42 4.63 15.94
C ARG A 520 11.36 5.00 14.92
N THR A 521 11.81 5.41 13.75
CA THR A 521 10.99 5.68 12.57
C THR A 521 11.34 4.69 11.46
N THR A 522 10.38 4.32 10.61
CA THR A 522 10.66 3.58 9.37
C THR A 522 9.78 4.09 8.22
N ASN A 523 10.31 3.98 7.01
CA ASN A 523 9.62 4.33 5.77
C ASN A 523 8.96 3.12 5.09
N LYS A 524 8.92 1.93 5.74
CA LYS A 524 8.40 0.68 5.16
C LYS A 524 7.08 0.84 4.38
N LEU A 525 6.17 1.67 4.86
CA LEU A 525 4.84 1.82 4.27
C LEU A 525 4.85 2.45 2.86
N SER A 526 5.96 3.08 2.44
CA SER A 526 6.14 3.57 1.06
C SER A 526 6.54 2.49 0.04
N ALA A 527 6.86 1.27 0.48
CA ALA A 527 7.18 0.14 -0.39
C ALA A 527 5.94 -0.77 -0.60
N ASP A 528 5.66 -1.14 -1.87
CA ASP A 528 4.39 -1.81 -2.24
C ASP A 528 4.09 -3.10 -1.46
N GLN A 529 5.14 -3.84 -1.09
CA GLN A 529 5.06 -5.08 -0.32
C GLN A 529 4.47 -4.91 1.09
N TYR A 530 4.40 -3.68 1.62
CA TYR A 530 3.90 -3.34 2.96
C TYR A 530 2.64 -2.45 2.94
N LYS A 531 2.01 -2.26 1.78
CA LYS A 531 0.74 -1.51 1.67
C LYS A 531 -0.35 -2.15 2.55
N ALA A 532 -1.26 -1.34 3.07
CA ALA A 532 -2.38 -1.86 3.85
C ALA A 532 -3.42 -2.54 2.95
N PRO A 533 -3.94 -3.72 3.33
CA PRO A 533 -5.19 -4.22 2.77
C PRO A 533 -6.37 -3.27 3.05
N ALA A 534 -7.40 -3.34 2.21
CA ALA A 534 -8.67 -2.66 2.47
C ALA A 534 -9.24 -3.07 3.85
N ASN A 535 -9.78 -2.10 4.59
CA ASN A 535 -10.34 -2.28 5.93
C ASN A 535 -9.39 -2.93 6.96
N ALA A 536 -8.07 -2.84 6.78
CA ALA A 536 -7.10 -3.29 7.78
C ALA A 536 -7.10 -2.41 9.06
N LYS A 537 -6.63 -2.99 10.16
CA LYS A 537 -6.04 -2.27 11.30
C LYS A 537 -4.53 -2.51 11.34
N LEU A 538 -3.79 -1.56 11.89
CA LEU A 538 -2.41 -1.74 12.29
C LEU A 538 -2.38 -2.44 13.67
N ALA A 539 -1.80 -3.63 13.75
CA ALA A 539 -1.59 -4.36 14.99
C ALA A 539 -0.11 -4.44 15.35
N LEU A 540 0.20 -4.43 16.65
CA LEU A 540 1.55 -4.55 17.20
C LEU A 540 1.49 -5.24 18.56
N GLU A 541 2.47 -6.06 18.89
CA GLU A 541 2.64 -6.63 20.23
C GLU A 541 3.77 -5.89 20.96
N VAL A 542 3.49 -5.40 22.17
CA VAL A 542 4.36 -4.52 22.96
C VAL A 542 4.55 -5.11 24.36
N HIS A 543 5.77 -5.04 24.88
CA HIS A 543 6.07 -5.36 26.28
C HIS A 543 6.78 -4.18 26.95
N SER A 544 6.38 -3.87 28.19
CA SER A 544 6.90 -2.77 29.00
C SER A 544 6.88 -3.17 30.46
N VAL A 545 8.01 -3.08 31.17
CA VAL A 545 8.11 -3.45 32.58
C VAL A 545 7.27 -2.54 33.50
N GLN A 546 6.95 -1.32 33.05
CA GLN A 546 6.20 -0.32 33.82
C GLN A 546 5.01 0.25 33.03
N ALA A 547 4.02 0.77 33.76
CA ALA A 547 2.90 1.51 33.20
C ALA A 547 3.38 2.77 32.46
N ASN A 548 3.11 2.82 31.16
CA ASN A 548 3.68 3.79 30.21
C ASN A 548 2.63 4.23 29.17
N SER A 549 3.02 5.14 28.27
CA SER A 549 2.18 5.64 27.17
C SER A 549 2.98 5.49 25.87
N LEU A 550 2.46 4.71 24.93
CA LEU A 550 3.05 4.51 23.60
C LEU A 550 2.34 5.41 22.59
N VAL A 551 3.12 6.18 21.84
CA VAL A 551 2.67 6.97 20.69
C VAL A 551 3.12 6.25 19.42
N VAL A 552 2.12 5.85 18.64
CA VAL A 552 2.31 5.37 17.26
C VAL A 552 1.94 6.53 16.34
N VAL A 553 2.86 6.92 15.46
CA VAL A 553 2.67 8.01 14.49
C VAL A 553 2.61 7.41 13.09
N ILE A 554 1.67 7.89 12.28
CA ILE A 554 1.58 7.67 10.83
C ILE A 554 1.58 9.05 10.17
N ASP A 555 2.67 9.37 9.48
CA ASP A 555 2.94 10.68 8.85
C ASP A 555 2.69 11.88 9.80
N GLU A 556 1.59 12.63 9.65
CA GLU A 556 1.24 13.77 10.53
C GLU A 556 0.22 13.45 11.65
N TYR A 557 -0.27 12.22 11.71
CA TYR A 557 -1.30 11.75 12.63
C TYR A 557 -0.70 10.84 13.70
N ALA A 558 -1.25 10.83 14.92
CA ALA A 558 -0.82 9.89 15.95
C ALA A 558 -1.96 9.30 16.78
N ALA A 559 -1.81 8.03 17.12
CA ALA A 559 -2.56 7.34 18.16
C ALA A 559 -1.75 7.34 19.47
N THR A 560 -2.42 7.25 20.62
CA THR A 560 -1.77 7.13 21.93
C THR A 560 -2.42 5.99 22.70
N VAL A 561 -1.63 5.01 23.10
CA VAL A 561 -2.06 3.80 23.80
C VAL A 561 -1.40 3.76 25.17
N GLU A 562 -2.20 3.71 26.24
CA GLU A 562 -1.70 3.47 27.59
C GLU A 562 -1.36 1.98 27.73
N LEU A 563 -0.26 1.68 28.40
CA LEU A 563 0.22 0.33 28.70
C LEU A 563 0.21 0.15 30.22
N ASP A 564 -0.28 -0.99 30.69
CA ASP A 564 -0.43 -1.32 32.11
C ASP A 564 0.92 -1.74 32.72
N GLY A 565 1.73 -2.43 31.92
CA GLY A 565 3.04 -2.92 32.26
C GLY A 565 3.08 -4.21 33.09
N GLY A 566 4.28 -4.77 33.24
CA GLY A 566 4.55 -6.06 33.86
C GLY A 566 5.14 -7.06 32.85
N GLU A 567 5.14 -8.34 33.20
CA GLU A 567 5.80 -9.43 32.44
C GLU A 567 5.02 -9.92 31.19
N ILE A 568 3.91 -9.27 30.82
CA ILE A 568 2.96 -9.76 29.80
C ILE A 568 2.97 -8.85 28.57
N TRP A 569 3.02 -9.47 27.40
CA TRP A 569 2.90 -8.78 26.11
C TRP A 569 1.46 -8.30 25.88
N GLN A 570 1.30 -7.00 25.62
CA GLN A 570 0.04 -6.36 25.27
C GLN A 570 -0.09 -6.24 23.75
N THR A 571 -1.17 -6.77 23.17
CA THR A 571 -1.50 -6.53 21.76
C THR A 571 -2.26 -5.22 21.64
N ILE A 572 -1.80 -4.32 20.78
CA ILE A 572 -2.53 -3.12 20.38
C ILE A 572 -3.10 -3.33 18.96
N GLU A 573 -4.30 -2.81 18.70
CA GLU A 573 -4.90 -2.73 17.37
C GLU A 573 -5.43 -1.32 17.14
N LEU A 574 -5.08 -0.71 16.00
CA LEU A 574 -5.42 0.68 15.68
C LEU A 574 -6.01 0.77 14.27
N SER A 575 -7.20 1.37 14.16
CA SER A 575 -7.83 1.75 12.90
C SER A 575 -7.37 3.16 12.45
N PRO A 576 -7.62 3.59 11.20
CA PRO A 576 -7.32 4.97 10.77
C PRO A 576 -7.93 6.03 11.69
N ASN A 577 -9.14 5.79 12.20
CA ASN A 577 -9.85 6.75 13.06
C ASN A 577 -9.13 7.05 14.39
N ASP A 578 -8.30 6.12 14.89
CA ASP A 578 -7.53 6.26 16.13
C ASP A 578 -6.32 7.19 15.98
N PHE A 579 -5.88 7.46 14.75
CA PHE A 579 -4.76 8.35 14.43
C PHE A 579 -5.27 9.77 14.19
N VAL A 580 -4.90 10.71 15.06
CA VAL A 580 -5.41 12.10 15.02
C VAL A 580 -4.27 13.10 14.84
N ASN A 581 -4.41 14.06 13.91
CA ASN A 581 -3.41 15.09 13.67
C ASN A 581 -3.51 16.29 14.65
N ALA A 582 -2.63 17.27 14.49
CA ALA A 582 -2.57 18.46 15.35
C ALA A 582 -3.88 19.29 15.38
N ALA A 583 -4.66 19.26 14.29
CA ALA A 583 -5.92 20.00 14.14
C ALA A 583 -7.14 19.20 14.62
N GLY A 584 -6.96 18.00 15.20
CA GLY A 584 -8.05 17.16 15.69
C GLY A 584 -8.80 16.37 14.61
N LYS A 585 -8.25 16.26 13.39
CA LYS A 585 -8.80 15.39 12.34
C LYS A 585 -8.20 13.99 12.44
N SER A 586 -9.03 12.96 12.30
CA SER A 586 -8.56 11.58 12.13
C SER A 586 -8.02 11.31 10.73
N LEU A 587 -7.16 10.31 10.61
CA LEU A 587 -6.71 9.74 9.34
C LEU A 587 -7.90 9.01 8.68
N ALA A 588 -8.16 9.30 7.40
CA ALA A 588 -9.37 8.83 6.72
C ALA A 588 -9.30 7.35 6.29
N ASN A 589 -8.16 6.94 5.73
CA ASN A 589 -7.87 5.57 5.30
C ASN A 589 -6.33 5.36 5.34
N TRP A 590 -5.85 4.19 4.91
CA TRP A 590 -4.42 3.89 4.82
C TRP A 590 -3.81 4.28 3.46
N GLU A 591 -4.52 5.03 2.62
CA GLU A 591 -4.06 5.36 1.27
C GLU A 591 -2.99 6.44 1.30
N GLY A 592 -1.92 6.26 0.52
CA GLY A 592 -0.86 7.25 0.37
C GLY A 592 0.05 7.44 1.59
N ILE A 593 -0.17 6.73 2.71
CA ILE A 593 0.67 6.79 3.92
C ILE A 593 2.10 6.34 3.62
N ARG A 594 3.09 6.91 4.33
CA ARG A 594 4.52 6.72 3.97
C ARG A 594 5.42 6.34 5.14
N GLN A 595 5.23 6.95 6.31
CA GLN A 595 6.13 6.84 7.44
C GLN A 595 5.42 6.39 8.72
N LEU A 596 6.04 5.45 9.43
CA LEU A 596 5.59 4.95 10.72
C LEU A 596 6.66 5.24 11.79
N LYS A 597 6.26 5.67 12.99
CA LYS A 597 7.17 5.90 14.12
C LYS A 597 6.60 5.40 15.45
N LEU A 598 7.47 4.78 16.25
CA LEU A 598 7.20 4.33 17.62
C LEU A 598 7.96 5.21 18.61
N SER A 599 7.27 5.74 19.62
CA SER A 599 7.80 6.77 20.51
C SER A 599 7.00 6.88 21.82
N GLY A 600 7.54 7.50 22.86
CA GLY A 600 6.79 7.74 24.11
C GLY A 600 5.99 9.06 24.13
N VAL A 601 6.51 10.09 23.48
CA VAL A 601 5.95 11.45 23.48
C VAL A 601 6.36 12.20 22.22
N GLU A 602 5.41 12.86 21.56
CA GLU A 602 5.65 13.57 20.30
C GLU A 602 4.90 14.91 20.23
N ARG A 603 5.35 15.79 19.34
CA ARG A 603 4.72 17.09 19.06
C ARG A 603 4.25 17.14 17.60
N LEU A 604 2.95 16.96 17.40
CA LEU A 604 2.28 17.15 16.12
C LEU A 604 2.23 18.64 15.78
N SER A 605 2.28 18.99 14.49
CA SER A 605 2.17 20.37 13.98
C SER A 605 1.40 20.41 12.67
N SER A 606 0.46 21.35 12.52
CA SER A 606 -0.34 21.52 11.29
C SER A 606 0.43 22.27 10.18
N GLY A 607 1.68 21.89 9.92
CA GLY A 607 2.60 22.56 9.01
C GLY A 607 3.60 23.51 9.67
N ARG A 608 4.02 24.56 8.94
CA ARG A 608 5.04 25.55 9.33
C ARG A 608 4.47 26.98 9.30
N GLY A 609 4.80 27.79 10.31
CA GLY A 609 4.39 29.21 10.40
C GLY A 609 3.81 29.56 11.78
N GLU A 610 3.55 30.84 12.04
CA GLU A 610 3.00 31.31 13.32
C GLU A 610 1.53 30.89 13.53
N SER A 611 0.82 30.59 12.45
CA SER A 611 -0.54 30.04 12.46
C SER A 611 -0.61 28.51 12.63
N ALA A 612 0.53 27.81 12.69
CA ALA A 612 0.56 26.36 12.82
C ALA A 612 0.11 25.93 14.23
N GLN A 613 -0.97 25.16 14.30
CA GLN A 613 -1.42 24.53 15.53
C GLN A 613 -0.46 23.39 15.89
N SER A 614 -0.02 23.32 17.16
CA SER A 614 0.85 22.23 17.61
C SER A 614 0.32 21.59 18.90
N LYS A 615 0.32 20.26 18.94
CA LYS A 615 -0.25 19.44 20.01
C LYS A 615 0.80 18.44 20.50
N ILE A 616 0.99 18.32 21.81
CA ILE A 616 1.82 17.25 22.39
C ILE A 616 0.91 16.04 22.70
N VAL A 617 1.39 14.84 22.38
CA VAL A 617 0.73 13.55 22.61
C VAL A 617 1.69 12.58 23.31
N GLY A 618 1.17 11.62 24.06
CA GLY A 618 1.96 10.70 24.90
C GLY A 618 2.58 11.35 26.13
N ARG A 619 3.56 10.66 26.75
CA ARG A 619 4.25 11.07 27.98
C ARG A 619 5.72 10.60 27.97
N ARG A 620 6.60 11.26 28.72
CA ARG A 620 7.99 10.79 28.86
C ARG A 620 8.01 9.37 29.43
N TRP A 621 8.62 8.45 28.69
CA TRP A 621 8.76 7.03 29.04
C TRP A 621 9.51 6.82 30.36
N LYS A 622 9.16 5.76 31.08
CA LYS A 622 9.73 5.38 32.38
C LYS A 622 10.31 3.97 32.34
N GLY A 623 11.42 3.77 33.04
CA GLY A 623 12.13 2.49 33.08
C GLY A 623 12.81 2.16 31.75
N GLU A 624 13.10 0.88 31.57
CA GLU A 624 13.75 0.34 30.36
C GLU A 624 12.94 0.58 29.08
N PRO A 625 13.58 0.57 27.90
CA PRO A 625 12.89 0.63 26.61
C PRO A 625 11.79 -0.42 26.45
N PRO A 626 10.72 -0.13 25.69
CA PRO A 626 9.76 -1.15 25.29
C PRO A 626 10.41 -2.20 24.40
N GLN A 627 9.90 -3.42 24.49
CA GLN A 627 10.15 -4.46 23.51
C GLN A 627 8.95 -4.55 22.56
N PHE A 628 9.23 -4.85 21.30
CA PHE A 628 8.24 -4.94 20.22
C PHE A 628 8.33 -6.30 19.54
N ARG A 629 7.22 -6.78 18.99
CA ARG A 629 7.17 -7.88 18.01
C ARG A 629 5.92 -7.77 17.15
N ASN A 630 5.89 -8.47 16.02
CA ASN A 630 4.69 -8.68 15.21
C ASN A 630 3.91 -7.40 14.80
N LEU A 631 4.60 -6.33 14.36
CA LEU A 631 3.95 -5.20 13.69
C LEU A 631 3.40 -5.67 12.35
N ARG A 632 2.06 -5.69 12.22
CA ARG A 632 1.37 -6.29 11.08
C ARG A 632 0.07 -5.57 10.74
N TRP A 633 -0.33 -5.65 9.47
CA TRP A 633 -1.71 -5.44 9.07
C TRP A 633 -2.56 -6.62 9.55
N THR A 634 -3.62 -6.30 10.30
CA THR A 634 -4.72 -7.21 10.57
C THR A 634 -5.89 -6.76 9.70
N ALA A 635 -6.08 -7.43 8.56
CA ALA A 635 -7.29 -7.22 7.77
C ALA A 635 -8.51 -7.52 8.66
N GLN A 636 -9.40 -6.55 8.85
CA GLN A 636 -10.77 -6.95 9.15
C GLN A 636 -11.23 -7.74 7.92
N LYS A 637 -11.95 -8.84 8.12
CA LYS A 637 -12.75 -9.38 7.01
C LYS A 637 -13.63 -8.23 6.53
N ALA A 638 -13.63 -7.97 5.22
CA ALA A 638 -14.52 -6.99 4.62
C ALA A 638 -15.96 -7.47 4.84
N ASN A 639 -16.55 -7.05 5.96
CA ASN A 639 -17.92 -7.37 6.30
C ASN A 639 -18.80 -6.75 5.21
N SER A 640 -19.46 -7.59 4.43
CA SER A 640 -20.53 -7.21 3.51
C SER A 640 -21.40 -6.11 4.12
N ALA A 641 -21.66 -5.03 3.38
CA ALA A 641 -22.56 -3.96 3.83
C ALA A 641 -23.92 -4.52 4.28
N ASN A 642 -24.35 -5.62 3.67
CA ASN A 642 -25.43 -6.47 4.15
C ASN A 642 -24.88 -7.72 4.87
N SER A 643 -24.65 -7.65 6.19
CA SER A 643 -24.00 -8.70 7.03
C SER A 643 -24.57 -10.12 6.96
N ARG A 644 -25.72 -10.31 6.32
CA ARG A 644 -26.30 -11.61 5.94
C ARG A 644 -25.55 -12.31 4.79
N LEU A 645 -24.80 -11.57 3.96
CA LEU A 645 -24.11 -12.06 2.77
C LEU A 645 -22.62 -12.39 3.01
N ASP A 646 -22.01 -11.93 4.11
CA ASP A 646 -20.70 -12.39 4.63
C ASP A 646 -20.80 -13.82 5.20
N VAL A 647 -21.09 -14.78 4.33
CA VAL A 647 -21.04 -16.22 4.64
C VAL A 647 -19.91 -16.94 3.89
N PHE A 648 -19.31 -16.29 2.91
CA PHE A 648 -18.28 -16.88 2.04
C PHE A 648 -16.91 -16.90 2.73
N PRO A 649 -16.13 -17.98 2.62
CA PRO A 649 -14.70 -17.94 2.96
C PRO A 649 -13.96 -16.96 2.07
N GLY A 650 -12.87 -16.38 2.57
CA GLY A 650 -11.98 -15.52 1.77
C GLY A 650 -11.48 -16.22 0.51
N SER A 651 -11.31 -15.47 -0.58
CA SER A 651 -10.75 -16.02 -1.81
C SER A 651 -9.32 -16.52 -1.60
N THR A 652 -8.96 -17.55 -2.34
CA THR A 652 -7.62 -18.15 -2.39
C THR A 652 -6.82 -17.68 -3.61
N VAL A 653 -7.36 -16.76 -4.41
CA VAL A 653 -6.72 -16.18 -5.61
C VAL A 653 -6.67 -14.66 -5.42
N GLY A 654 -5.48 -14.07 -5.57
CA GLY A 654 -5.25 -12.66 -5.26
C GLY A 654 -5.93 -11.69 -6.22
N VAL A 655 -5.80 -10.39 -5.91
CA VAL A 655 -6.05 -9.27 -6.83
C VAL A 655 -4.88 -8.27 -6.72
N GLU A 656 -3.68 -8.80 -6.41
CA GLU A 656 -2.50 -8.04 -5.96
C GLU A 656 -1.87 -7.18 -7.07
N SER A 657 -2.15 -7.52 -8.32
CA SER A 657 -1.97 -6.67 -9.51
C SER A 657 -3.22 -6.78 -10.37
N VAL A 658 -3.80 -5.64 -10.74
CA VAL A 658 -4.97 -5.55 -11.62
C VAL A 658 -4.52 -5.18 -13.03
N ASN A 659 -4.75 -6.07 -13.99
CA ASN A 659 -4.45 -5.87 -15.41
C ASN A 659 -5.66 -5.37 -16.22
N GLY A 660 -6.90 -5.65 -15.77
CA GLY A 660 -8.13 -5.22 -16.44
C GLY A 660 -9.17 -4.56 -15.53
N GLU A 661 -10.17 -3.93 -16.14
CA GLU A 661 -11.17 -3.11 -15.46
C GLU A 661 -12.53 -3.82 -15.38
N THR A 662 -13.04 -4.04 -14.17
CA THR A 662 -14.41 -4.57 -13.93
C THR A 662 -15.44 -3.44 -13.88
N LYS A 663 -16.60 -3.65 -14.50
CA LYS A 663 -17.77 -2.75 -14.40
C LYS A 663 -19.06 -3.55 -14.18
N PHE A 664 -19.99 -2.98 -13.42
CA PHE A 664 -21.30 -3.58 -13.16
C PHE A 664 -22.45 -2.77 -13.77
N GLN A 665 -23.52 -3.45 -14.22
CA GLN A 665 -24.76 -2.80 -14.66
C GLN A 665 -25.98 -3.50 -14.08
N THR A 666 -26.82 -2.76 -13.35
CA THR A 666 -28.10 -3.25 -12.78
C THR A 666 -29.32 -2.84 -13.61
N GLN A 667 -29.15 -1.99 -14.63
CA GLN A 667 -30.19 -1.67 -15.60
C GLN A 667 -30.13 -2.67 -16.76
N TYR A 668 -31.27 -3.26 -17.13
CA TYR A 668 -31.34 -4.19 -18.25
C TYR A 668 -31.07 -3.49 -19.58
N SER A 669 -30.07 -3.99 -20.31
CA SER A 669 -29.82 -3.74 -21.72
C SER A 669 -30.00 -5.05 -22.49
N PRO A 670 -30.60 -5.06 -23.71
CA PRO A 670 -30.65 -6.27 -24.53
C PRO A 670 -29.24 -6.77 -24.85
N SER A 671 -28.94 -8.05 -24.58
CA SER A 671 -27.64 -8.61 -24.96
C SER A 671 -27.52 -8.79 -26.49
N PRO A 672 -26.30 -8.85 -27.04
CA PRO A 672 -26.06 -9.34 -28.39
C PRO A 672 -26.09 -10.89 -28.48
N SER A 673 -26.76 -11.58 -27.55
CA SER A 673 -26.92 -13.04 -27.53
C SER A 673 -28.26 -13.47 -28.14
N VAL A 674 -28.25 -14.55 -28.91
CA VAL A 674 -29.43 -15.02 -29.66
C VAL A 674 -30.15 -16.10 -28.84
N TRP A 675 -31.24 -15.70 -28.20
CA TRP A 675 -32.13 -16.55 -27.40
C TRP A 675 -33.27 -17.16 -28.25
N ASP A 676 -34.04 -18.10 -27.69
CA ASP A 676 -35.29 -18.58 -28.28
C ASP A 676 -36.32 -17.45 -28.43
N ASP A 677 -36.93 -17.28 -29.62
CA ASP A 677 -37.83 -16.14 -29.92
C ASP A 677 -39.09 -16.03 -29.01
N ARG A 678 -39.34 -17.03 -28.16
CA ARG A 678 -40.47 -17.07 -27.21
C ARG A 678 -40.12 -16.56 -25.80
N ILE A 679 -38.86 -16.22 -25.52
CA ILE A 679 -38.39 -15.90 -24.15
C ILE A 679 -37.87 -14.45 -24.04
N ASP A 680 -38.06 -13.85 -22.87
CA ASP A 680 -37.74 -12.44 -22.61
C ASP A 680 -36.58 -12.33 -21.62
N GLU A 681 -35.44 -11.78 -22.07
CA GLU A 681 -34.24 -11.67 -21.24
C GLU A 681 -34.41 -10.69 -20.06
N ALA A 682 -35.28 -9.67 -20.20
CA ALA A 682 -35.60 -8.74 -19.11
C ALA A 682 -36.26 -9.47 -17.92
N ALA A 683 -36.94 -10.59 -18.18
CA ALA A 683 -37.54 -11.42 -17.13
C ALA A 683 -36.47 -12.08 -16.25
N VAL A 684 -35.33 -12.53 -16.81
CA VAL A 684 -34.26 -13.20 -16.05
C VAL A 684 -33.21 -12.23 -15.49
N PHE A 685 -32.84 -11.17 -16.22
CA PHE A 685 -31.72 -10.27 -15.88
C PHE A 685 -31.79 -9.74 -14.44
N GLN A 686 -30.66 -9.77 -13.71
CA GLN A 686 -30.48 -9.07 -12.43
C GLN A 686 -29.30 -8.09 -12.46
N VAL A 687 -28.14 -8.53 -12.96
CA VAL A 687 -26.93 -7.70 -13.07
C VAL A 687 -25.98 -8.26 -14.12
N GLU A 688 -25.31 -7.38 -14.86
CA GLU A 688 -24.16 -7.68 -15.72
C GLU A 688 -22.85 -7.29 -15.03
N MET A 689 -21.84 -8.14 -15.18
CA MET A 689 -20.44 -7.94 -14.84
C MET A 689 -19.64 -7.93 -16.15
N GLN A 690 -18.91 -6.86 -16.43
CA GLN A 690 -17.99 -6.77 -17.57
C GLN A 690 -16.55 -6.71 -17.06
N HIS A 691 -15.64 -7.51 -17.62
CA HIS A 691 -14.19 -7.42 -17.43
C HIS A 691 -13.55 -6.97 -18.74
N GLN A 692 -12.72 -5.93 -18.69
CA GLN A 692 -12.10 -5.30 -19.87
C GLN A 692 -10.57 -5.31 -19.74
N GLN A 693 -9.91 -6.11 -20.57
CA GLN A 693 -8.46 -6.33 -20.57
C GLN A 693 -7.97 -6.48 -22.04
N SER A 694 -7.36 -7.62 -22.41
CA SER A 694 -7.12 -7.96 -23.82
C SER A 694 -8.42 -8.45 -24.47
N PRO A 695 -8.54 -8.44 -25.82
CA PRO A 695 -9.68 -9.04 -26.51
C PRO A 695 -9.88 -10.54 -26.22
N ALA A 696 -8.83 -11.25 -25.79
CA ALA A 696 -8.89 -12.66 -25.44
C ALA A 696 -9.43 -12.90 -24.02
N ASP A 697 -8.94 -12.13 -23.05
CA ASP A 697 -9.21 -12.30 -21.61
C ASP A 697 -10.50 -11.59 -21.15
N SER A 698 -10.98 -10.61 -21.93
CA SER A 698 -12.19 -9.84 -21.61
C SER A 698 -13.47 -10.68 -21.67
N PHE A 699 -14.41 -10.42 -20.76
CA PHE A 699 -15.71 -11.11 -20.73
C PHE A 699 -16.88 -10.21 -20.32
N GLN A 700 -18.09 -10.65 -20.66
CA GLN A 700 -19.35 -10.08 -20.21
C GLN A 700 -20.23 -11.20 -19.64
N LEU A 701 -20.47 -11.18 -18.33
CA LEU A 701 -21.21 -12.19 -17.57
C LEU A 701 -22.53 -11.59 -17.07
N ARG A 702 -23.65 -12.31 -17.18
CA ARG A 702 -24.95 -11.88 -16.65
C ARG A 702 -25.50 -12.87 -15.63
N MET A 703 -25.78 -12.34 -14.44
CA MET A 703 -26.48 -13.04 -13.37
C MET A 703 -27.99 -12.88 -13.51
N GLY A 704 -28.68 -14.00 -13.36
CA GLY A 704 -30.14 -14.06 -13.34
C GLY A 704 -30.69 -13.85 -11.94
N LYS A 705 -31.96 -13.47 -11.84
CA LYS A 705 -32.67 -13.26 -10.56
C LYS A 705 -32.62 -14.47 -9.61
N GLY A 706 -32.42 -15.69 -10.14
CA GLY A 706 -32.23 -16.93 -9.37
C GLY A 706 -30.81 -17.17 -8.84
N GLY A 707 -29.84 -16.28 -9.08
CA GLY A 707 -28.45 -16.50 -8.69
C GLY A 707 -27.68 -17.46 -9.61
N GLN A 708 -28.19 -17.71 -10.83
CA GLN A 708 -27.51 -18.46 -11.88
C GLN A 708 -26.76 -17.53 -12.85
N ILE A 709 -25.63 -17.97 -13.41
CA ILE A 709 -25.04 -17.31 -14.59
C ILE A 709 -25.80 -17.81 -15.82
N TYR A 710 -26.47 -16.91 -16.55
CA TYR A 710 -27.29 -17.28 -17.71
C TYR A 710 -26.72 -16.80 -19.06
N SER A 711 -25.77 -15.87 -19.04
CA SER A 711 -24.96 -15.44 -20.19
C SER A 711 -23.52 -15.24 -19.73
N LEU A 712 -22.57 -15.68 -20.54
CA LEU A 712 -21.14 -15.45 -20.36
C LEU A 712 -20.52 -15.38 -21.76
N ARG A 713 -20.20 -14.17 -22.17
CA ARG A 713 -19.59 -13.87 -23.47
C ARG A 713 -18.10 -13.60 -23.30
N GLY A 714 -17.29 -14.09 -24.23
CA GLY A 714 -15.88 -13.76 -24.37
C GLY A 714 -15.49 -13.58 -25.84
N SER A 715 -14.20 -13.72 -26.14
CA SER A 715 -13.68 -13.79 -27.52
C SER A 715 -14.39 -14.84 -28.39
N PHE A 716 -14.85 -15.94 -27.78
CA PHE A 716 -15.60 -17.02 -28.44
C PHE A 716 -17.06 -16.67 -28.81
N GLY A 717 -17.55 -15.47 -28.48
CA GLY A 717 -18.97 -15.11 -28.56
C GLY A 717 -19.69 -15.43 -27.25
N GLU A 718 -20.97 -15.81 -27.31
CA GLU A 718 -21.70 -16.35 -26.15
C GLU A 718 -21.20 -17.78 -25.83
N SER A 719 -21.22 -18.19 -24.56
CA SER A 719 -20.95 -19.58 -24.16
C SER A 719 -22.23 -20.35 -23.82
N LEU A 720 -23.30 -19.69 -23.37
CA LEU A 720 -24.50 -20.40 -22.89
C LEU A 720 -25.56 -20.69 -23.96
N PRO A 721 -26.30 -21.82 -23.84
CA PRO A 721 -27.32 -22.22 -24.82
C PRO A 721 -28.49 -21.23 -24.93
N PRO A 722 -29.17 -21.16 -26.10
CA PRO A 722 -30.30 -20.26 -26.36
C PRO A 722 -31.58 -20.56 -25.53
N SER A 723 -31.52 -21.50 -24.57
CA SER A 723 -32.67 -22.12 -23.89
C SER A 723 -33.71 -22.80 -24.81
N TRP A 724 -33.35 -23.08 -26.07
CA TRP A 724 -34.30 -23.55 -27.09
C TRP A 724 -34.93 -24.92 -26.77
N ARG A 725 -36.21 -25.07 -27.11
CA ARG A 725 -36.95 -26.33 -27.01
C ARG A 725 -37.83 -26.55 -28.25
N LYS A 726 -37.88 -27.77 -28.78
CA LYS A 726 -38.79 -28.12 -29.90
C LYS A 726 -40.22 -27.66 -29.60
N PRO A 727 -40.96 -27.05 -30.56
CA PRO A 727 -42.36 -26.66 -30.36
C PRO A 727 -43.20 -27.79 -29.77
N GLY A 728 -44.02 -27.46 -28.76
CA GLY A 728 -44.79 -28.44 -27.97
C GLY A 728 -44.04 -29.08 -26.79
N GLY A 729 -42.71 -28.98 -26.72
CA GLY A 729 -41.92 -29.34 -25.53
C GLY A 729 -42.11 -28.34 -24.39
N LYS A 730 -41.80 -28.74 -23.14
CA LYS A 730 -41.81 -27.85 -21.96
C LYS A 730 -40.72 -26.78 -22.11
N LEU A 731 -41.09 -25.51 -22.02
CA LEU A 731 -40.15 -24.39 -22.06
C LEU A 731 -39.75 -24.02 -20.63
N SER A 732 -38.44 -23.90 -20.37
CA SER A 732 -37.91 -23.59 -19.03
C SER A 732 -36.67 -22.72 -19.19
N PRO A 733 -36.86 -21.42 -19.50
CA PRO A 733 -35.77 -20.53 -19.87
C PRO A 733 -34.79 -20.35 -18.72
N TRP A 734 -33.49 -20.40 -19.03
CA TRP A 734 -32.38 -20.12 -18.11
C TRP A 734 -32.43 -20.88 -16.76
N ASN A 735 -32.90 -22.15 -16.78
CA ASN A 735 -32.97 -23.03 -15.60
C ASN A 735 -32.13 -24.33 -15.72
N ASP A 736 -32.12 -25.02 -16.87
CA ASP A 736 -31.29 -26.23 -17.09
C ASP A 736 -29.93 -25.92 -17.73
N GLU A 737 -29.85 -24.77 -18.41
CA GLU A 737 -28.85 -24.45 -19.44
C GLU A 737 -28.09 -23.19 -19.04
N VAL A 738 -27.63 -23.22 -17.78
CA VAL A 738 -27.06 -22.13 -16.97
C VAL A 738 -26.02 -22.69 -16.03
N TRP A 739 -25.07 -21.88 -15.57
CA TRP A 739 -24.18 -22.28 -14.48
C TRP A 739 -24.86 -22.06 -13.13
N GLN A 740 -25.00 -23.14 -12.35
CA GLN A 740 -25.74 -23.15 -11.09
C GLN A 740 -25.27 -24.26 -10.13
N PHE A 741 -25.86 -24.26 -8.93
CA PHE A 741 -25.82 -25.37 -7.98
C PHE A 741 -27.17 -26.10 -8.00
N VAL A 742 -27.16 -27.44 -7.95
CA VAL A 742 -28.36 -28.28 -7.76
C VAL A 742 -28.10 -29.28 -6.63
N ALA A 743 -29.06 -29.47 -5.74
CA ALA A 743 -28.97 -30.43 -4.64
C ALA A 743 -30.11 -31.45 -4.70
N VAL A 744 -29.79 -32.75 -4.65
CA VAL A 744 -30.74 -33.87 -4.71
C VAL A 744 -30.76 -34.59 -3.36
N CYS A 745 -31.96 -34.83 -2.82
CA CYS A 745 -32.15 -35.67 -1.64
C CYS A 745 -32.35 -37.12 -2.09
N THR A 746 -31.28 -37.91 -2.23
CA THR A 746 -31.41 -39.24 -2.86
C THR A 746 -32.24 -40.22 -2.02
N GLN A 747 -32.45 -39.95 -0.73
CA GLN A 747 -33.38 -40.70 0.11
C GLN A 747 -34.83 -40.60 -0.38
N PHE A 748 -35.27 -39.41 -0.78
CA PHE A 748 -36.68 -39.11 -1.10
C PHE A 748 -36.95 -38.71 -2.55
N ASN A 749 -35.92 -38.55 -3.38
CA ASN A 749 -36.07 -38.34 -4.82
C ASN A 749 -36.62 -39.60 -5.51
N GLY A 750 -37.93 -39.59 -5.78
CA GLY A 750 -38.70 -40.70 -6.33
C GLY A 750 -39.22 -41.64 -5.23
N ILE A 751 -40.49 -42.05 -5.35
CA ILE A 751 -41.04 -43.17 -4.58
C ILE A 751 -40.42 -44.46 -5.13
N LYS A 752 -39.70 -45.19 -4.27
CA LYS A 752 -38.82 -46.28 -4.68
C LYS A 752 -39.58 -47.59 -4.88
N THR A 753 -39.79 -47.97 -6.13
CA THR A 753 -40.23 -49.32 -6.50
C THR A 753 -39.14 -50.32 -6.10
N GLN A 754 -39.48 -51.22 -5.16
CA GLN A 754 -38.54 -52.26 -4.73
C GLN A 754 -38.35 -53.27 -5.88
N ARG A 755 -37.10 -53.60 -6.21
CA ARG A 755 -36.81 -54.66 -7.20
C ARG A 755 -37.43 -55.99 -6.73
N PRO A 756 -38.08 -56.77 -7.61
CA PRO A 756 -38.72 -58.03 -7.25
C PRO A 756 -37.70 -59.07 -6.82
N ASN A 757 -37.48 -59.18 -5.50
CA ASN A 757 -36.70 -60.24 -4.89
C ASN A 757 -37.60 -61.49 -4.76
N ARG A 758 -37.06 -62.70 -4.95
CA ARG A 758 -37.79 -63.99 -5.08
C ARG A 758 -38.55 -64.46 -3.81
N ARG A 759 -38.86 -63.56 -2.87
CA ARG A 759 -39.53 -63.82 -1.58
C ARG A 759 -40.53 -62.72 -1.16
N ARG A 760 -40.90 -61.78 -2.04
CA ARG A 760 -41.93 -60.74 -1.76
C ARG A 760 -43.10 -60.84 -2.75
N PRO A 761 -44.35 -60.57 -2.31
CA PRO A 761 -45.54 -60.71 -3.16
C PRO A 761 -45.70 -59.53 -4.14
N GLU A 762 -46.35 -59.79 -5.27
CA GLU A 762 -46.54 -58.81 -6.36
C GLU A 762 -47.40 -57.59 -5.96
N GLN A 763 -48.22 -57.72 -4.90
CA GLN A 763 -49.08 -56.66 -4.38
C GLN A 763 -48.31 -55.43 -3.90
N SER A 764 -47.11 -55.58 -3.32
CA SER A 764 -46.33 -54.41 -2.85
C SER A 764 -45.82 -53.55 -4.01
N SER A 765 -45.72 -54.10 -5.22
CA SER A 765 -45.41 -53.35 -6.44
C SER A 765 -46.63 -52.62 -7.00
N SER A 766 -47.84 -53.22 -6.97
CA SER A 766 -49.04 -52.56 -7.50
C SER A 766 -49.44 -51.36 -6.64
N GLN A 767 -49.38 -51.46 -5.31
CA GLN A 767 -49.71 -50.34 -4.41
C GLN A 767 -48.78 -49.12 -4.62
N VAL A 768 -47.49 -49.34 -4.87
CA VAL A 768 -46.55 -48.24 -5.18
C VAL A 768 -46.87 -47.60 -6.53
N GLU A 769 -47.30 -48.38 -7.52
CA GLU A 769 -47.69 -47.87 -8.83
C GLU A 769 -49.06 -47.15 -8.79
N GLU A 770 -50.02 -47.63 -7.99
CA GLU A 770 -51.28 -46.95 -7.67
C GLU A 770 -51.04 -45.57 -7.03
N VAL A 771 -50.11 -45.48 -6.07
CA VAL A 771 -49.68 -44.20 -5.49
C VAL A 771 -49.07 -43.27 -6.56
N LYS A 772 -48.25 -43.78 -7.48
CA LYS A 772 -47.68 -42.97 -8.57
C LYS A 772 -48.73 -42.50 -9.58
N ASN A 773 -49.68 -43.36 -9.94
CA ASN A 773 -50.81 -43.00 -10.79
C ASN A 773 -51.66 -41.90 -10.13
N LYS A 774 -51.96 -42.01 -8.83
CA LYS A 774 -52.67 -40.98 -8.05
C LYS A 774 -51.95 -39.63 -8.02
N LEU A 775 -50.61 -39.62 -7.97
CA LEU A 775 -49.83 -38.38 -8.10
C LEU A 775 -49.85 -37.82 -9.53
N ALA A 776 -49.75 -38.68 -10.55
CA ALA A 776 -49.83 -38.28 -11.95
C ALA A 776 -51.20 -37.70 -12.35
N GLU A 777 -52.31 -38.26 -11.85
CA GLU A 777 -53.67 -37.74 -12.02
C GLU A 777 -53.82 -36.33 -11.43
N LEU A 778 -53.15 -36.04 -10.31
CA LEU A 778 -53.10 -34.71 -9.68
C LEU A 778 -52.06 -33.78 -10.33
N GLY A 779 -51.27 -34.27 -11.29
CA GLY A 779 -50.17 -33.53 -11.92
C GLY A 779 -49.00 -33.21 -10.98
N LEU A 780 -48.84 -33.97 -9.90
CA LEU A 780 -47.79 -33.81 -8.89
C LEU A 780 -46.58 -34.71 -9.21
N SER A 781 -45.36 -34.23 -8.91
CA SER A 781 -44.15 -35.05 -8.97
C SER A 781 -43.67 -35.52 -7.60
N ASP A 782 -43.11 -36.72 -7.57
CA ASP A 782 -42.38 -37.35 -6.45
C ASP A 782 -40.86 -37.20 -6.56
N THR A 783 -40.35 -36.32 -7.45
CA THR A 783 -38.92 -36.02 -7.52
C THR A 783 -38.53 -34.91 -6.55
N PHE A 784 -37.39 -35.08 -5.88
CA PHE A 784 -36.91 -34.19 -4.82
C PHE A 784 -35.45 -33.80 -5.06
N PHE A 785 -35.31 -32.78 -5.90
CA PHE A 785 -34.11 -31.99 -6.04
C PHE A 785 -34.48 -30.51 -5.96
N VAL A 786 -33.50 -29.65 -5.68
CA VAL A 786 -33.69 -28.21 -5.49
C VAL A 786 -32.69 -27.47 -6.36
N HIS A 787 -33.19 -26.57 -7.21
CA HIS A 787 -32.38 -25.71 -8.07
C HIS A 787 -31.97 -24.43 -7.36
N ASN A 788 -30.80 -23.90 -7.71
CA ASN A 788 -30.47 -22.50 -7.47
C ASN A 788 -31.21 -21.60 -8.48
N SER A 789 -31.27 -21.95 -9.78
CA SER A 789 -31.90 -21.11 -10.83
C SER A 789 -33.40 -20.86 -10.71
N GLY A 790 -34.23 -21.90 -10.74
CA GLY A 790 -35.68 -21.78 -10.89
C GLY A 790 -36.38 -23.08 -11.27
N ALA A 791 -37.68 -22.96 -11.57
CA ALA A 791 -38.61 -24.07 -11.75
C ALA A 791 -39.06 -24.28 -13.22
N TYR A 792 -39.33 -25.53 -13.56
CA TYR A 792 -39.85 -25.97 -14.85
C TYR A 792 -41.29 -25.51 -15.06
N ILE A 793 -41.54 -24.78 -16.14
CA ILE A 793 -42.88 -24.35 -16.55
C ILE A 793 -43.50 -25.39 -17.51
N PRO A 794 -44.62 -26.03 -17.17
CA PRO A 794 -45.39 -26.84 -18.11
C PRO A 794 -46.23 -25.93 -19.01
N ASN A 795 -46.43 -26.35 -20.27
CA ASN A 795 -47.22 -25.62 -21.28
C ASN A 795 -48.73 -25.47 -20.94
N SER A 796 -49.16 -25.97 -19.77
CA SER A 796 -50.51 -25.87 -19.22
C SER A 796 -50.60 -24.89 -18.04
N SER A 797 -49.54 -24.13 -17.75
CA SER A 797 -49.52 -23.08 -16.72
C SER A 797 -49.65 -21.69 -17.36
N GLU A 798 -50.22 -20.74 -16.64
CA GLU A 798 -50.26 -19.33 -17.03
C GLU A 798 -48.94 -18.59 -16.69
N LEU A 799 -48.09 -19.19 -15.84
CA LEU A 799 -46.74 -18.68 -15.58
C LEU A 799 -45.88 -18.75 -16.86
N LYS A 800 -45.10 -17.71 -17.12
CA LYS A 800 -44.07 -17.70 -18.19
C LYS A 800 -42.70 -18.17 -17.70
N SER A 801 -42.38 -17.91 -16.43
CA SER A 801 -41.13 -18.26 -15.76
C SER A 801 -41.33 -18.19 -14.25
N LEU A 802 -40.53 -18.94 -13.49
CA LEU A 802 -40.45 -18.84 -12.03
C LEU A 802 -38.99 -19.12 -11.61
N TYR A 803 -38.25 -18.07 -11.28
CA TYR A 803 -36.89 -18.17 -10.74
C TYR A 803 -36.93 -18.32 -9.22
N CYS A 804 -35.87 -18.87 -8.63
CA CYS A 804 -35.74 -19.00 -7.19
C CYS A 804 -35.75 -17.61 -6.53
N PRO A 805 -36.66 -17.29 -5.59
CA PRO A 805 -36.86 -15.92 -5.15
C PRO A 805 -35.60 -15.30 -4.55
N LEU A 806 -35.24 -14.11 -5.06
CA LEU A 806 -34.12 -13.32 -4.59
C LEU A 806 -34.48 -12.66 -3.26
N LEU A 807 -33.70 -12.96 -2.23
CA LEU A 807 -33.96 -12.54 -0.85
C LEU A 807 -32.98 -11.47 -0.36
N ALA A 808 -31.81 -11.38 -0.98
CA ALA A 808 -30.85 -10.29 -0.86
C ALA A 808 -29.84 -10.38 -2.01
N TYR A 809 -29.26 -9.25 -2.42
CA TYR A 809 -28.04 -9.22 -3.21
C TYR A 809 -27.21 -7.99 -2.84
N GLU A 810 -25.93 -8.00 -3.17
CA GLU A 810 -25.05 -6.82 -3.17
C GLU A 810 -24.03 -6.93 -4.30
N ILE A 811 -23.50 -5.78 -4.69
CA ILE A 811 -22.32 -5.65 -5.55
C ILE A 811 -21.21 -5.11 -4.64
N ASP A 812 -20.08 -5.78 -4.63
CA ASP A 812 -18.89 -5.43 -3.87
C ASP A 812 -17.81 -5.06 -4.89
N GLU A 813 -17.76 -3.77 -5.23
CA GLU A 813 -16.88 -3.24 -6.29
C GLU A 813 -15.40 -3.37 -5.92
N GLU A 814 -15.05 -3.20 -4.63
CA GLU A 814 -13.68 -3.42 -4.12
C GLU A 814 -13.24 -4.88 -4.29
N ALA A 815 -14.12 -5.83 -3.98
CA ALA A 815 -13.83 -7.26 -4.17
C ALA A 815 -14.04 -7.75 -5.62
N ARG A 816 -14.50 -6.89 -6.54
CA ARG A 816 -14.94 -7.24 -7.91
C ARG A 816 -15.98 -8.37 -7.92
N ALA A 817 -16.93 -8.36 -6.98
CA ALA A 817 -17.84 -9.47 -6.71
C ALA A 817 -19.33 -9.09 -6.75
N ILE A 818 -20.16 -10.05 -7.15
CA ILE A 818 -21.61 -10.06 -6.96
C ILE A 818 -21.93 -11.15 -5.92
N ARG A 819 -22.69 -10.80 -4.88
CA ARG A 819 -23.23 -11.79 -3.91
C ARG A 819 -24.75 -11.79 -3.98
N MET A 820 -25.36 -12.97 -4.02
CA MET A 820 -26.81 -13.19 -4.08
C MET A 820 -27.23 -14.24 -3.05
N LEU A 821 -28.41 -14.07 -2.48
CA LEU A 821 -29.09 -15.05 -1.61
C LEU A 821 -30.47 -15.36 -2.19
N ASN A 822 -30.68 -16.62 -2.54
CA ASN A 822 -31.91 -17.13 -3.12
C ASN A 822 -32.51 -18.25 -2.25
N TRP A 823 -33.83 -18.30 -2.14
CA TRP A 823 -34.50 -19.51 -1.67
C TRP A 823 -34.64 -20.48 -2.82
N GLY A 824 -33.92 -21.61 -2.75
CA GLY A 824 -33.92 -22.62 -3.80
C GLY A 824 -35.30 -23.27 -3.95
N LEU A 825 -35.73 -23.56 -5.17
CA LEU A 825 -37.02 -24.18 -5.45
C LEU A 825 -36.87 -25.66 -5.80
N VAL A 826 -37.82 -26.48 -5.35
CA VAL A 826 -38.11 -27.78 -5.99
C VAL A 826 -38.64 -27.44 -7.38
N PRO A 827 -37.95 -27.80 -8.49
CA PRO A 827 -38.23 -27.20 -9.79
C PRO A 827 -39.50 -27.75 -10.45
N GLN A 828 -40.13 -28.76 -9.87
CA GLN A 828 -41.48 -29.18 -10.23
C GLN A 828 -42.48 -28.27 -9.51
N ILE A 829 -43.05 -27.31 -10.25
CA ILE A 829 -44.07 -26.36 -9.73
C ILE A 829 -45.27 -27.03 -9.05
N ARG A 830 -45.49 -28.33 -9.29
CA ARG A 830 -46.47 -29.17 -8.61
C ARG A 830 -45.74 -30.38 -8.04
N SER A 831 -45.57 -30.44 -6.72
CA SER A 831 -44.74 -31.44 -6.05
C SER A 831 -45.32 -31.85 -4.70
N VAL A 832 -44.97 -33.06 -4.25
CA VAL A 832 -45.22 -33.51 -2.87
C VAL A 832 -44.10 -33.11 -1.90
N HIS A 833 -43.03 -32.49 -2.42
CA HIS A 833 -41.85 -32.07 -1.66
C HIS A 833 -41.81 -30.55 -1.45
N ARG A 834 -41.09 -30.14 -0.40
CA ARG A 834 -40.79 -28.75 -0.06
C ARG A 834 -39.28 -28.53 -0.08
N SER A 835 -38.82 -27.39 -0.57
CA SER A 835 -37.41 -26.99 -0.46
C SER A 835 -37.10 -26.43 0.94
N PRO A 836 -36.09 -26.98 1.64
CA PRO A 836 -35.53 -26.43 2.86
C PRO A 836 -34.12 -25.83 2.63
N LEU A 837 -33.78 -25.40 1.40
CA LEU A 837 -32.43 -24.91 1.09
C LEU A 837 -32.40 -23.40 0.82
N LEU A 838 -31.40 -22.74 1.39
CA LEU A 838 -30.95 -21.40 1.00
C LEU A 838 -29.64 -21.50 0.22
N TYR A 839 -29.60 -20.85 -0.93
CA TYR A 839 -28.41 -20.73 -1.76
C TYR A 839 -27.85 -19.31 -1.66
N TYR A 840 -26.63 -19.22 -1.16
CA TYR A 840 -25.79 -18.05 -1.27
C TYR A 840 -24.82 -18.28 -2.44
N THR A 841 -24.75 -17.34 -3.38
CA THR A 841 -23.87 -17.41 -4.55
C THR A 841 -22.99 -16.17 -4.60
N GLN A 842 -21.67 -16.34 -4.63
CA GLN A 842 -20.70 -15.30 -4.94
C GLN A 842 -20.07 -15.61 -6.30
N ILE A 843 -20.21 -14.70 -7.26
CA ILE A 843 -19.42 -14.68 -8.48
C ILE A 843 -18.44 -13.52 -8.36
N ARG A 844 -17.15 -13.79 -8.54
CA ARG A 844 -16.08 -12.80 -8.40
C ARG A 844 -15.15 -12.84 -9.60
N ASP A 845 -14.90 -11.67 -10.17
CA ASP A 845 -13.85 -11.49 -11.16
C ASP A 845 -12.49 -11.48 -10.44
N ALA A 846 -11.59 -12.37 -10.88
CA ALA A 846 -10.27 -12.58 -10.29
C ALA A 846 -9.13 -12.14 -11.22
N ASP A 847 -9.44 -11.30 -12.22
CA ASP A 847 -8.53 -10.81 -13.25
C ASP A 847 -7.98 -11.91 -14.19
N ASP A 848 -7.23 -11.53 -15.24
CA ASP A 848 -6.70 -12.45 -16.27
C ASP A 848 -7.74 -13.48 -16.79
N GLY A 849 -8.97 -13.03 -17.01
CA GLY A 849 -10.09 -13.86 -17.50
C GLY A 849 -10.61 -14.92 -16.53
N VAL A 850 -10.16 -14.92 -15.27
CA VAL A 850 -10.57 -15.89 -14.24
C VAL A 850 -11.83 -15.43 -13.51
N ILE A 851 -12.82 -16.32 -13.42
CA ILE A 851 -14.09 -16.09 -12.72
C ILE A 851 -14.22 -17.11 -11.58
N GLU A 852 -14.13 -16.64 -10.34
CA GLU A 852 -14.35 -17.44 -9.14
C GLU A 852 -15.85 -17.59 -8.86
N MET A 853 -16.30 -18.83 -8.73
CA MET A 853 -17.67 -19.18 -8.37
C MET A 853 -17.65 -19.86 -6.99
N THR A 854 -18.22 -19.23 -5.96
CA THR A 854 -18.37 -19.82 -4.63
C THR A 854 -19.83 -19.90 -4.23
N TRP A 855 -20.29 -21.09 -3.86
CA TRP A 855 -21.61 -21.30 -3.26
C TRP A 855 -21.49 -21.61 -1.77
N VAL A 856 -22.43 -21.08 -0.99
CA VAL A 856 -22.70 -21.49 0.39
C VAL A 856 -24.14 -21.96 0.47
N VAL A 857 -24.38 -23.13 1.05
CA VAL A 857 -25.69 -23.79 1.01
C VAL A 857 -26.09 -24.25 2.41
N HIS A 858 -27.24 -23.77 2.89
CA HIS A 858 -27.77 -24.07 4.22
C HIS A 858 -29.08 -24.87 4.14
N ASN A 859 -29.20 -25.92 4.94
CA ASN A 859 -30.39 -26.79 5.00
C ASN A 859 -31.19 -26.56 6.30
N PHE A 860 -32.29 -25.82 6.20
CA PHE A 860 -33.18 -25.46 7.33
C PHE A 860 -34.34 -26.47 7.57
N SER A 861 -34.16 -27.74 7.17
CA SER A 861 -35.17 -28.77 7.39
C SER A 861 -35.42 -29.03 8.88
N GLN A 862 -36.70 -29.13 9.28
CA GLN A 862 -37.11 -29.62 10.61
C GLN A 862 -37.20 -31.16 10.70
N ARG A 863 -36.70 -31.88 9.69
CA ARG A 863 -36.59 -33.34 9.66
C ARG A 863 -35.16 -33.76 9.36
N ASP A 864 -34.54 -34.45 10.33
CA ASP A 864 -33.15 -34.95 10.31
C ASP A 864 -32.83 -35.87 9.11
N ASP A 865 -33.85 -36.52 8.55
CA ASP A 865 -33.73 -37.47 7.44
C ASP A 865 -33.77 -36.82 6.04
N VAL A 866 -34.02 -35.51 5.95
CA VAL A 866 -33.98 -34.74 4.70
C VAL A 866 -32.55 -34.24 4.44
N VAL A 867 -31.67 -35.19 4.11
CA VAL A 867 -30.26 -34.94 3.75
C VAL A 867 -30.14 -34.81 2.24
N PHE A 868 -29.41 -33.79 1.77
CA PHE A 868 -29.02 -33.67 0.36
C PHE A 868 -27.62 -34.22 0.18
N ASP A 869 -27.47 -35.29 -0.60
CA ASP A 869 -26.26 -36.12 -0.66
C ASP A 869 -25.79 -36.43 -2.10
N HIS A 870 -26.49 -35.91 -3.10
CA HIS A 870 -26.03 -35.88 -4.48
C HIS A 870 -26.20 -34.44 -4.98
N LEU A 871 -25.08 -33.73 -5.08
CA LEU A 871 -25.02 -32.33 -5.45
C LEU A 871 -24.42 -32.25 -6.86
N ASN A 872 -24.87 -31.30 -7.68
CA ASN A 872 -24.27 -30.97 -8.97
C ASN A 872 -23.81 -29.52 -8.89
N ALA A 873 -22.50 -29.30 -8.79
CA ALA A 873 -21.92 -28.04 -8.37
C ALA A 873 -20.48 -27.87 -8.92
N PRO A 874 -20.28 -27.03 -9.95
CA PRO A 874 -21.33 -26.46 -10.80
C PRO A 874 -22.02 -27.53 -11.67
N TRP A 875 -23.28 -27.28 -12.00
CA TRP A 875 -23.96 -27.77 -13.20
C TRP A 875 -23.96 -26.62 -14.22
N GLY A 876 -23.63 -26.88 -15.48
CA GLY A 876 -23.71 -25.90 -16.58
C GLY A 876 -23.12 -26.44 -17.88
N GLY A 877 -22.41 -25.64 -18.67
CA GLY A 877 -21.75 -26.10 -19.89
C GLY A 877 -21.77 -25.08 -21.03
N THR A 878 -21.52 -25.55 -22.26
CA THR A 878 -21.24 -24.68 -23.42
C THR A 878 -22.14 -24.95 -24.62
N ARG A 879 -22.38 -23.91 -25.44
CA ARG A 879 -23.09 -23.99 -26.72
C ARG A 879 -22.13 -24.38 -27.84
N ILE A 880 -22.54 -25.37 -28.63
CA ILE A 880 -21.69 -26.09 -29.58
C ILE A 880 -21.40 -25.25 -30.83
N SER A 881 -22.27 -24.30 -31.18
CA SER A 881 -22.01 -23.34 -32.28
C SER A 881 -20.88 -22.36 -31.99
N SER A 882 -20.54 -22.13 -30.72
CA SER A 882 -19.53 -21.14 -30.31
C SER A 882 -18.28 -21.78 -29.70
N LEU A 883 -18.40 -22.99 -29.14
CA LEU A 883 -17.30 -23.80 -28.60
C LEU A 883 -17.53 -25.29 -28.97
N PRO A 884 -17.25 -25.70 -30.24
CA PRO A 884 -17.53 -27.04 -30.77
C PRO A 884 -16.59 -28.14 -30.29
N LEU A 885 -15.34 -27.81 -29.94
CA LEU A 885 -14.35 -28.76 -29.44
C LEU A 885 -14.38 -28.76 -27.91
N ARG A 886 -14.19 -29.94 -27.29
CA ARG A 886 -14.23 -30.09 -25.84
C ARG A 886 -13.41 -31.29 -25.35
N TYR A 887 -12.60 -31.04 -24.33
CA TYR A 887 -11.61 -31.97 -23.78
C TYR A 887 -11.64 -31.98 -22.26
N VAL A 888 -11.18 -33.08 -21.66
CA VAL A 888 -10.86 -33.19 -20.23
C VAL A 888 -9.37 -33.47 -20.10
N ALA A 889 -8.68 -32.78 -19.21
CA ALA A 889 -7.25 -33.01 -19.02
C ALA A 889 -6.99 -34.28 -18.20
N SER A 890 -6.08 -35.14 -18.66
CA SER A 890 -5.58 -36.31 -17.91
C SER A 890 -4.72 -35.88 -16.71
N PRO A 891 -4.44 -36.74 -15.73
CA PRO A 891 -3.52 -36.42 -14.63
C PRO A 891 -2.11 -35.99 -15.08
N GLU A 892 -1.70 -36.39 -16.29
CA GLU A 892 -0.43 -36.06 -16.96
C GLU A 892 -0.51 -34.75 -17.80
N GLY A 893 -1.71 -34.20 -17.99
CA GLY A 893 -1.97 -32.98 -18.75
C GLY A 893 -2.40 -33.18 -20.21
N GLU A 894 -2.64 -34.42 -20.66
CA GLU A 894 -3.10 -34.69 -22.03
C GLU A 894 -4.59 -34.32 -22.21
N LEU A 895 -4.96 -33.71 -23.35
CA LEU A 895 -6.35 -33.36 -23.65
C LEU A 895 -7.12 -34.58 -24.20
N LEU A 896 -8.01 -35.15 -23.37
CA LEU A 896 -8.81 -36.32 -23.72
C LEU A 896 -10.17 -35.93 -24.31
N GLU A 897 -10.48 -36.45 -25.50
CA GLU A 897 -11.84 -36.39 -26.07
C GLU A 897 -12.83 -37.28 -25.29
N ARG A 898 -14.11 -36.89 -25.28
CA ARG A 898 -15.19 -37.53 -24.51
C ARG A 898 -15.32 -39.05 -24.73
N GLU A 899 -15.08 -39.55 -25.94
CA GLU A 899 -15.28 -40.96 -26.30
C GLU A 899 -14.04 -41.80 -25.95
N GLY A 900 -14.12 -42.60 -24.88
CA GLY A 900 -13.13 -43.63 -24.55
C GLY A 900 -12.71 -43.72 -23.08
N PHE A 901 -12.69 -42.60 -22.34
CA PHE A 901 -12.30 -42.58 -20.91
C PHE A 901 -13.47 -42.50 -19.93
N LEU A 902 -14.64 -42.00 -20.36
CA LEU A 902 -15.85 -41.98 -19.54
C LEU A 902 -16.45 -43.39 -19.40
N SER A 903 -17.01 -43.68 -18.23
CA SER A 903 -17.77 -44.92 -17.98
C SER A 903 -19.06 -45.00 -18.81
N GLU A 904 -19.72 -46.17 -18.80
CA GLU A 904 -21.04 -46.38 -19.43
C GLU A 904 -22.18 -45.47 -18.89
N HIS A 905 -21.91 -44.66 -17.87
CA HIS A 905 -22.84 -43.66 -17.32
C HIS A 905 -22.42 -42.21 -17.64
N GLY A 906 -21.42 -42.00 -18.50
CA GLY A 906 -20.91 -40.67 -18.88
C GLY A 906 -20.11 -39.98 -17.78
N THR A 907 -19.60 -40.73 -16.80
CA THR A 907 -18.85 -40.20 -15.64
C THR A 907 -17.44 -40.75 -15.54
N VAL A 908 -16.55 -39.95 -14.93
CA VAL A 908 -15.23 -40.35 -14.42
C VAL A 908 -15.03 -39.82 -13.00
N ASN A 909 -14.12 -40.39 -12.23
CA ASN A 909 -13.69 -39.87 -10.93
C ASN A 909 -12.85 -38.59 -11.14
N VAL A 910 -13.06 -37.53 -10.35
CA VAL A 910 -12.28 -36.28 -10.53
C VAL A 910 -10.78 -36.46 -10.31
N ARG A 911 -10.38 -37.48 -9.54
CA ARG A 911 -8.98 -37.87 -9.29
C ARG A 911 -8.32 -38.66 -10.44
N GLU A 912 -9.10 -39.11 -11.42
CA GLU A 912 -8.62 -39.71 -12.67
C GLU A 912 -8.49 -38.65 -13.79
N THR A 913 -8.46 -37.36 -13.42
CA THR A 913 -8.28 -36.19 -14.32
C THR A 913 -7.30 -35.19 -13.70
N ALA A 914 -6.92 -34.14 -14.42
CA ALA A 914 -6.16 -33.00 -13.89
C ALA A 914 -6.95 -32.14 -12.89
N GLY A 915 -8.28 -32.27 -12.82
CA GLY A 915 -9.15 -31.38 -12.06
C GLY A 915 -9.68 -30.18 -12.84
N TRP A 916 -9.59 -30.20 -14.18
CA TRP A 916 -10.16 -29.19 -15.08
C TRP A 916 -10.54 -29.76 -16.45
N ASN A 917 -11.39 -29.04 -17.18
CA ASN A 917 -11.75 -29.33 -18.58
C ASN A 917 -11.60 -28.06 -19.45
N LEU A 918 -11.76 -28.21 -20.76
CA LEU A 918 -11.66 -27.13 -21.74
C LEU A 918 -12.70 -27.29 -22.85
N SER A 919 -13.36 -26.20 -23.24
CA SER A 919 -14.07 -26.07 -24.52
C SER A 919 -13.42 -24.95 -25.35
N CYS A 920 -13.22 -25.15 -26.66
CA CYS A 920 -12.55 -24.18 -27.54
C CYS A 920 -13.14 -24.15 -28.98
N GLN A 921 -12.78 -23.11 -29.75
CA GLN A 921 -13.24 -22.93 -31.13
C GLN A 921 -12.49 -23.80 -32.17
N SER A 922 -11.23 -24.07 -31.93
CA SER A 922 -10.29 -24.76 -32.81
C SER A 922 -9.13 -25.33 -31.99
N ASP A 923 -8.27 -26.13 -32.59
CA ASP A 923 -7.16 -26.76 -31.87
C ASP A 923 -5.91 -25.90 -31.72
N ALA A 924 -5.89 -24.70 -32.29
CA ALA A 924 -4.74 -23.78 -32.23
C ALA A 924 -4.56 -23.17 -30.83
N ASP A 925 -3.32 -22.81 -30.48
CA ASP A 925 -2.96 -22.29 -29.16
C ASP A 925 -3.60 -20.92 -28.84
N ASP A 926 -3.87 -20.13 -29.88
CA ASP A 926 -4.57 -18.83 -29.89
C ASP A 926 -6.11 -18.97 -29.96
N SER A 927 -6.65 -20.18 -29.82
CA SER A 927 -8.09 -20.41 -30.01
C SER A 927 -8.94 -19.88 -28.84
N PRO A 928 -9.99 -19.07 -29.10
CA PRO A 928 -10.95 -18.65 -28.08
C PRO A 928 -11.54 -19.82 -27.30
N SER A 929 -11.40 -19.77 -25.98
CA SER A 929 -11.58 -20.90 -25.07
C SER A 929 -12.27 -20.54 -23.75
N LEU A 930 -12.93 -21.54 -23.17
CA LEU A 930 -13.50 -21.51 -21.82
C LEU A 930 -13.18 -22.82 -21.09
N ALA A 931 -12.51 -22.73 -19.94
CA ALA A 931 -12.24 -23.88 -19.07
C ALA A 931 -13.11 -23.85 -17.80
N LEU A 932 -13.44 -25.03 -17.26
CA LEU A 932 -13.96 -25.20 -15.90
C LEU A 932 -12.93 -25.92 -15.03
N VAL A 933 -12.62 -25.33 -13.87
CA VAL A 933 -11.72 -25.89 -12.86
C VAL A 933 -12.53 -26.41 -11.68
N TYR A 934 -12.35 -27.68 -11.35
CA TYR A 934 -13.17 -28.44 -10.42
C TYR A 934 -12.39 -29.28 -9.39
N GLY A 935 -11.05 -29.24 -9.43
CA GLY A 935 -10.20 -29.84 -8.41
C GLY A 935 -10.21 -31.38 -8.38
N ARG A 936 -9.55 -31.96 -7.38
CA ARG A 936 -9.29 -33.41 -7.28
C ARG A 936 -9.58 -33.99 -5.89
N ASP A 937 -10.67 -33.53 -5.26
CA ASP A 937 -11.08 -33.93 -3.91
C ASP A 937 -9.98 -33.72 -2.84
N LYS A 938 -9.55 -32.47 -2.66
CA LYS A 938 -8.44 -32.05 -1.80
C LYS A 938 -8.51 -32.52 -0.34
N HIS A 939 -9.72 -32.79 0.19
CA HIS A 939 -9.94 -33.10 1.62
C HIS A 939 -10.48 -34.50 1.91
N LEU A 940 -10.64 -35.37 0.90
CA LEU A 940 -11.42 -36.62 1.02
C LEU A 940 -10.92 -37.54 2.15
N GLU A 941 -9.61 -37.73 2.29
CA GLU A 941 -9.01 -38.57 3.32
C GLU A 941 -9.42 -38.10 4.73
N ARG A 942 -9.29 -36.79 5.01
CA ARG A 942 -9.63 -36.17 6.30
C ARG A 942 -11.13 -36.24 6.59
N GLU A 943 -11.98 -36.06 5.58
CA GLU A 943 -13.43 -36.12 5.74
C GLU A 943 -13.92 -37.58 5.93
N LEU A 944 -13.26 -38.56 5.30
CA LEU A 944 -13.50 -39.99 5.56
C LEU A 944 -13.02 -40.42 6.96
N GLU A 945 -11.91 -39.86 7.45
CA GLU A 945 -11.42 -40.06 8.82
C GLU A 945 -12.40 -39.49 9.86
N ARG A 946 -12.82 -38.23 9.71
CA ARG A 946 -13.88 -37.60 10.53
C ARG A 946 -15.15 -38.45 10.58
N LYS A 947 -15.60 -38.93 9.42
CA LYS A 947 -16.75 -39.84 9.28
C LYS A 947 -16.57 -41.17 10.00
N ALA A 948 -15.34 -41.71 10.08
CA ALA A 948 -15.03 -42.92 10.82
C ALA A 948 -15.00 -42.69 12.34
N ASN A 949 -14.53 -41.52 12.78
CA ASN A 949 -14.49 -41.10 14.18
C ASN A 949 -15.86 -40.68 14.75
N GLY A 950 -16.85 -40.41 13.88
CA GLY A 950 -18.17 -39.88 14.27
C GLY A 950 -18.20 -38.36 14.43
N GLU A 951 -17.17 -37.66 13.94
CA GLU A 951 -17.08 -36.20 13.90
C GLU A 951 -18.01 -35.61 12.83
N ALA A 952 -18.17 -34.28 12.83
CA ALA A 952 -18.86 -33.57 11.76
C ALA A 952 -18.02 -33.59 10.46
N TYR A 953 -18.64 -34.00 9.36
CA TYR A 953 -18.03 -34.08 8.03
C TYR A 953 -19.02 -33.65 6.94
N CYS A 954 -18.50 -33.12 5.83
CA CYS A 954 -19.27 -32.88 4.62
C CYS A 954 -19.01 -33.96 3.55
N GLN A 955 -17.76 -34.30 3.23
CA GLN A 955 -17.47 -35.26 2.15
C GLN A 955 -17.57 -36.73 2.62
N PHE A 956 -18.16 -37.59 1.79
CA PHE A 956 -18.43 -38.99 2.18
C PHE A 956 -17.97 -40.06 1.18
N LYS A 957 -17.50 -39.66 -0.01
CA LYS A 957 -16.97 -40.49 -1.11
C LYS A 957 -16.20 -39.59 -2.10
N HIS A 958 -15.43 -40.17 -3.02
CA HIS A 958 -14.92 -39.45 -4.20
C HIS A 958 -16.04 -38.80 -5.03
N SER A 959 -15.73 -37.64 -5.59
CA SER A 959 -16.56 -36.86 -6.50
C SER A 959 -16.41 -37.34 -7.94
N LEU A 960 -17.38 -37.00 -8.79
CA LEU A 960 -17.41 -37.42 -10.19
C LEU A 960 -17.47 -36.20 -11.11
N TYR A 961 -16.81 -36.26 -12.26
CA TYR A 961 -17.07 -35.40 -13.41
C TYR A 961 -18.08 -36.11 -14.33
N ARG A 962 -19.08 -35.40 -14.87
CA ARG A 962 -20.02 -35.93 -15.88
C ARG A 962 -20.09 -35.00 -17.09
N ASP A 963 -20.15 -35.61 -18.27
CA ASP A 963 -20.12 -34.91 -19.55
C ASP A 963 -21.11 -35.55 -20.53
N TRP A 964 -21.92 -34.74 -21.20
CA TRP A 964 -22.97 -35.24 -22.09
C TRP A 964 -23.34 -34.21 -23.16
N ARG A 965 -23.66 -34.68 -24.38
CA ARG A 965 -24.20 -33.85 -25.46
C ARG A 965 -25.72 -33.93 -25.50
N ALA A 966 -26.40 -32.81 -25.25
CA ALA A 966 -27.85 -32.78 -25.35
C ALA A 966 -28.26 -33.16 -26.78
N SER A 967 -29.13 -34.16 -26.94
CA SER A 967 -29.57 -34.63 -28.26
C SER A 967 -28.49 -35.28 -29.16
N ASP A 968 -27.39 -35.85 -28.63
CA ASP A 968 -26.30 -36.46 -29.43
C ASP A 968 -26.71 -37.30 -30.65
N PRO A 969 -27.72 -38.21 -30.58
CA PRO A 969 -28.14 -38.99 -31.74
C PRO A 969 -28.67 -38.14 -32.90
N LEU A 970 -29.21 -36.94 -32.61
CA LEU A 970 -29.70 -36.01 -33.64
C LEU A 970 -28.55 -35.28 -34.32
N TYR A 971 -27.50 -34.90 -33.58
CA TYR A 971 -26.26 -34.35 -34.18
C TYR A 971 -25.60 -35.35 -35.14
N LYS A 972 -25.54 -36.63 -34.75
CA LYS A 972 -24.91 -37.69 -35.55
C LYS A 972 -25.75 -38.13 -36.76
N ASN A 973 -27.09 -38.10 -36.68
CA ASN A 973 -27.97 -38.69 -37.72
C ASN A 973 -28.81 -37.68 -38.53
N GLU A 974 -29.34 -36.63 -37.90
CA GLU A 974 -30.33 -35.71 -38.54
C GLU A 974 -29.77 -34.32 -38.84
N TRP A 975 -29.02 -33.72 -37.91
CA TRP A 975 -28.67 -32.30 -37.90
C TRP A 975 -27.34 -32.03 -38.59
N LYS A 976 -27.16 -32.54 -39.81
CA LYS A 976 -25.88 -32.49 -40.55
C LYS A 976 -25.34 -31.08 -40.83
N ASP A 977 -26.22 -30.09 -40.74
CA ASP A 977 -26.00 -28.65 -40.90
C ASP A 977 -25.88 -27.90 -39.56
N TRP A 978 -25.75 -28.58 -38.41
CA TRP A 978 -25.75 -27.97 -37.07
C TRP A 978 -24.75 -26.81 -36.90
N ALA A 979 -23.58 -26.88 -37.56
CA ALA A 979 -22.54 -25.85 -37.51
C ALA A 979 -22.89 -24.56 -38.28
N THR A 980 -23.94 -24.58 -39.12
CA THR A 980 -24.40 -23.44 -39.93
C THR A 980 -25.87 -23.08 -39.71
N ARG A 981 -26.55 -23.74 -38.75
CA ARG A 981 -27.93 -23.42 -38.38
C ARG A 981 -28.03 -22.11 -37.60
N PRO A 982 -29.16 -21.39 -37.66
CA PRO A 982 -29.46 -20.32 -36.71
C PRO A 982 -29.35 -20.84 -35.29
N GLU A 983 -28.60 -20.13 -34.44
CA GLU A 983 -28.14 -20.68 -33.15
C GLU A 983 -29.27 -21.04 -32.19
N ASN A 984 -30.40 -20.33 -32.31
CA ASN A 984 -31.63 -20.50 -31.54
C ASN A 984 -32.66 -21.44 -32.21
N SER A 985 -32.27 -22.24 -33.22
CA SER A 985 -33.19 -23.16 -33.93
C SER A 985 -33.10 -24.63 -33.48
N PHE A 986 -32.17 -24.96 -32.57
CA PHE A 986 -31.93 -26.32 -32.08
C PHE A 986 -31.39 -26.32 -30.64
N ARG A 987 -31.34 -27.50 -29.98
CA ARG A 987 -30.90 -27.62 -28.58
C ARG A 987 -29.37 -27.63 -28.47
N ASN A 988 -28.80 -26.46 -28.72
CA ASN A 988 -27.37 -26.16 -28.84
C ASN A 988 -26.63 -26.22 -27.49
N TYR A 989 -26.42 -27.41 -26.91
CA TYR A 989 -25.86 -27.57 -25.55
C TYR A 989 -25.03 -28.86 -25.34
N ASP A 990 -23.77 -28.68 -24.94
CA ASP A 990 -22.92 -29.70 -24.30
C ASP A 990 -22.86 -29.42 -22.79
N VAL A 991 -23.43 -30.29 -21.96
CA VAL A 991 -23.52 -30.12 -20.50
C VAL A 991 -22.25 -30.61 -19.79
N CYS A 992 -21.86 -29.91 -18.74
CA CYS A 992 -20.84 -30.27 -17.78
C CYS A 992 -21.45 -30.23 -16.39
N GLU A 993 -21.20 -31.26 -15.57
CA GLU A 993 -21.39 -31.12 -14.13
C GLU A 993 -20.25 -31.78 -13.37
N ILE A 994 -20.01 -31.23 -12.19
CA ILE A 994 -19.24 -31.89 -11.15
C ILE A 994 -20.25 -32.38 -10.14
N ILE A 995 -20.11 -33.63 -9.70
CA ILE A 995 -21.00 -34.28 -8.73
C ILE A 995 -20.28 -34.44 -7.38
N PRO A 996 -19.99 -33.34 -6.64
CA PRO A 996 -19.23 -33.45 -5.41
C PRO A 996 -20.02 -34.22 -4.36
N LYS A 997 -19.39 -35.26 -3.78
CA LYS A 997 -20.05 -36.13 -2.78
C LYS A 997 -19.95 -35.56 -1.38
N LEU A 998 -20.45 -34.33 -1.25
CA LEU A 998 -20.71 -33.67 0.02
C LEU A 998 -22.15 -33.97 0.45
N ARG A 999 -22.41 -33.94 1.76
CA ARG A 999 -23.75 -33.99 2.33
C ARG A 999 -24.12 -32.66 2.98
N ILE A 1000 -25.36 -32.22 2.78
CA ILE A 1000 -25.97 -31.09 3.47
C ILE A 1000 -27.04 -31.64 4.41
N VAL A 1001 -26.67 -31.84 5.67
CA VAL A 1001 -27.60 -32.32 6.71
C VAL A 1001 -28.46 -31.17 7.23
N PRO A 1002 -29.67 -31.45 7.74
CA PRO A 1002 -30.48 -30.47 8.46
C PRO A 1002 -29.68 -29.72 9.53
N GLY A 1003 -29.90 -28.41 9.63
CA GLY A 1003 -29.15 -27.49 10.50
C GLY A 1003 -27.75 -27.10 10.00
N SER A 1004 -27.14 -27.85 9.08
CA SER A 1004 -25.78 -27.58 8.61
C SER A 1004 -25.71 -26.58 7.44
N THR A 1005 -24.54 -25.97 7.31
CA THR A 1005 -24.15 -25.15 6.17
C THR A 1005 -22.87 -25.71 5.55
N ILE A 1006 -22.85 -25.87 4.23
CA ILE A 1006 -21.63 -26.21 3.47
C ILE A 1006 -21.20 -25.04 2.58
N TRP A 1007 -19.96 -25.08 2.11
CA TRP A 1007 -19.47 -24.23 1.04
C TRP A 1007 -18.71 -25.04 -0.03
N PHE A 1008 -18.67 -24.53 -1.25
CA PHE A 1008 -17.95 -25.11 -2.38
C PHE A 1008 -17.50 -24.01 -3.35
N ARG A 1009 -16.24 -24.07 -3.82
CA ARG A 1009 -15.63 -23.13 -4.75
C ARG A 1009 -15.13 -23.82 -6.02
N SER A 1010 -15.33 -23.18 -7.17
CA SER A 1010 -14.88 -23.61 -8.49
C SER A 1010 -14.54 -22.37 -9.33
N TYR A 1011 -13.84 -22.53 -10.47
CA TYR A 1011 -13.46 -21.42 -11.34
C TYR A 1011 -13.86 -21.69 -12.79
N LEU A 1012 -14.25 -20.63 -13.51
CA LEU A 1012 -14.20 -20.59 -14.97
C LEU A 1012 -12.99 -19.77 -15.42
N VAL A 1013 -12.43 -20.06 -16.59
CA VAL A 1013 -11.33 -19.28 -17.18
C VAL A 1013 -11.64 -18.99 -18.65
N VAL A 1014 -11.68 -17.70 -19.01
CA VAL A 1014 -11.80 -17.18 -20.38
C VAL A 1014 -10.41 -16.84 -20.91
N GLY A 1015 -10.12 -17.14 -22.18
CA GLY A 1015 -8.86 -16.75 -22.81
C GLY A 1015 -8.58 -17.48 -24.14
N GLU A 1016 -7.31 -17.45 -24.54
CA GLU A 1016 -6.76 -18.28 -25.62
C GLU A 1016 -6.33 -19.66 -25.09
N LYS A 1017 -6.54 -20.72 -25.88
CA LYS A 1017 -6.38 -22.14 -25.50
C LYS A 1017 -5.17 -22.42 -24.61
N ALA A 1018 -3.96 -22.07 -25.05
CA ALA A 1018 -2.73 -22.44 -24.34
C ALA A 1018 -2.61 -21.75 -22.96
N GLU A 1019 -2.96 -20.47 -22.86
CA GLU A 1019 -2.91 -19.74 -21.60
C GLU A 1019 -4.10 -20.10 -20.69
N THR A 1020 -5.29 -20.35 -21.25
CA THR A 1020 -6.44 -20.89 -20.52
C THR A 1020 -6.12 -22.23 -19.86
N MET A 1021 -5.45 -23.16 -20.56
CA MET A 1021 -4.99 -24.43 -19.99
C MET A 1021 -4.00 -24.22 -18.82
N LYS A 1022 -3.04 -23.30 -18.99
CA LYS A 1022 -2.03 -22.95 -17.97
C LYS A 1022 -2.65 -22.33 -16.71
N ARG A 1023 -3.60 -21.40 -16.86
CA ARG A 1023 -4.37 -20.80 -15.75
C ARG A 1023 -5.31 -21.81 -15.09
N ALA A 1024 -5.99 -22.64 -15.88
CA ALA A 1024 -6.86 -23.71 -15.35
C ALA A 1024 -6.06 -24.70 -14.49
N GLN A 1025 -4.84 -25.05 -14.91
CA GLN A 1025 -3.96 -25.96 -14.17
C GLN A 1025 -3.42 -25.38 -12.85
N SER A 1026 -3.13 -24.07 -12.77
CA SER A 1026 -2.71 -23.46 -11.50
C SER A 1026 -3.86 -23.35 -10.48
N LEU A 1027 -5.09 -23.15 -10.94
CA LEU A 1027 -6.28 -23.00 -10.09
C LEU A 1027 -6.77 -24.32 -9.45
N VAL A 1028 -6.27 -25.49 -9.87
CA VAL A 1028 -6.73 -26.82 -9.41
C VAL A 1028 -6.69 -26.97 -7.89
N ASP A 1029 -5.62 -26.52 -7.24
CA ASP A 1029 -5.45 -26.66 -5.79
C ASP A 1029 -6.10 -25.50 -5.01
N HIS A 1030 -6.67 -24.52 -5.70
CA HIS A 1030 -7.48 -23.44 -5.13
C HIS A 1030 -8.98 -23.80 -5.07
N VAL A 1031 -9.40 -24.87 -5.77
CA VAL A 1031 -10.73 -25.49 -5.62
C VAL A 1031 -10.84 -26.16 -4.26
N ASP A 1032 -11.87 -25.79 -3.51
CA ASP A 1032 -11.95 -26.06 -2.07
C ASP A 1032 -13.41 -26.04 -1.58
N TYR A 1033 -13.67 -26.65 -0.43
CA TYR A 1033 -15.02 -26.89 0.13
C TYR A 1033 -14.94 -27.31 1.60
N GLY A 1034 -16.06 -27.19 2.31
CA GLY A 1034 -16.13 -27.61 3.71
C GLY A 1034 -17.48 -27.35 4.38
N LEU A 1035 -17.52 -27.60 5.68
CA LEU A 1035 -18.57 -27.11 6.58
C LEU A 1035 -18.31 -25.65 6.94
N LEU A 1036 -19.39 -24.90 7.18
CA LEU A 1036 -19.37 -23.61 7.87
C LEU A 1036 -20.15 -23.73 9.17
N ASP A 1037 -19.52 -23.34 10.27
CA ASP A 1037 -20.15 -23.16 11.57
C ASP A 1037 -20.16 -21.67 11.92
N PHE A 1038 -21.28 -21.20 12.46
CA PHE A 1038 -21.50 -19.82 12.84
C PHE A 1038 -21.84 -19.79 14.34
N SER A 1039 -20.83 -19.55 15.18
CA SER A 1039 -21.04 -19.38 16.61
C SER A 1039 -21.98 -18.19 16.89
N ALA A 1040 -23.01 -18.42 17.70
CA ALA A 1040 -23.96 -17.39 18.10
C ALA A 1040 -23.24 -16.18 18.73
N ASP A 1041 -22.29 -16.43 19.64
CA ASP A 1041 -21.51 -15.40 20.35
C ASP A 1041 -20.64 -14.51 19.44
N GLN A 1042 -20.45 -14.90 18.17
CA GLN A 1042 -19.66 -14.17 17.17
C GLN A 1042 -20.48 -13.73 15.95
N CYS A 1043 -21.74 -14.13 15.85
CA CYS A 1043 -22.58 -13.82 14.70
C CYS A 1043 -23.20 -12.41 14.86
N PRO A 1044 -22.99 -11.48 13.91
CA PRO A 1044 -23.67 -10.19 13.95
C PRO A 1044 -25.19 -10.40 13.88
N MET A 1045 -25.93 -9.54 14.58
CA MET A 1045 -27.40 -9.54 14.55
C MET A 1045 -27.94 -8.36 13.73
N THR A 1046 -28.96 -8.64 12.92
CA THR A 1046 -29.77 -7.63 12.24
C THR A 1046 -30.86 -7.14 13.20
N THR A 1047 -30.94 -5.82 13.43
CA THR A 1047 -32.11 -5.19 14.07
C THR A 1047 -33.21 -4.96 13.03
N VAL A 1048 -34.46 -5.22 13.41
CA VAL A 1048 -35.64 -5.06 12.54
C VAL A 1048 -36.76 -4.39 13.32
N VAL A 1049 -37.29 -3.29 12.78
CA VAL A 1049 -38.37 -2.51 13.40
C VAL A 1049 -39.69 -2.78 12.71
N ARG A 1050 -40.76 -3.03 13.47
CA ARG A 1050 -42.13 -3.21 12.96
C ARG A 1050 -43.12 -2.50 13.90
N GLY A 1051 -43.68 -1.39 13.42
CA GLY A 1051 -44.41 -0.46 14.30
C GLY A 1051 -43.50 0.07 15.40
N ASP A 1052 -44.01 0.13 16.64
CA ASP A 1052 -43.26 0.56 17.82
C ASP A 1052 -42.28 -0.50 18.37
N VAL A 1053 -42.11 -1.64 17.68
CA VAL A 1053 -41.41 -2.82 18.20
C VAL A 1053 -40.09 -3.05 17.48
N SER A 1054 -39.00 -3.19 18.27
CA SER A 1054 -37.65 -3.52 17.82
C SER A 1054 -37.26 -4.94 18.25
N MET A 1055 -36.75 -5.72 17.30
CA MET A 1055 -36.31 -7.11 17.51
C MET A 1055 -35.02 -7.40 16.74
N GLN A 1056 -34.23 -8.34 17.23
CA GLN A 1056 -32.94 -8.73 16.67
C GLN A 1056 -32.91 -10.21 16.32
N LEU A 1057 -32.35 -10.51 15.15
CA LEU A 1057 -32.16 -11.84 14.58
C LEU A 1057 -30.70 -11.99 14.15
N PHE A 1058 -30.12 -13.19 14.22
CA PHE A 1058 -28.78 -13.45 13.70
C PHE A 1058 -28.72 -13.24 12.18
N ALA A 1059 -27.64 -12.66 11.66
CA ALA A 1059 -27.49 -12.43 10.22
C ALA A 1059 -27.17 -13.72 9.44
N LYS A 1060 -26.61 -14.73 10.11
CA LYS A 1060 -26.06 -15.97 9.53
C LYS A 1060 -26.71 -17.20 10.19
N PRO A 1061 -26.72 -18.38 9.55
CA PRO A 1061 -27.35 -19.59 10.11
C PRO A 1061 -26.56 -20.16 11.29
N VAL A 1062 -26.81 -19.63 12.49
CA VAL A 1062 -26.25 -20.16 13.74
C VAL A 1062 -26.92 -21.50 14.11
N SER A 1063 -26.19 -22.38 14.80
CA SER A 1063 -26.73 -23.69 15.22
C SER A 1063 -27.98 -23.53 16.08
N GLY A 1064 -29.04 -24.29 15.77
CA GLY A 1064 -30.34 -24.20 16.47
C GLY A 1064 -31.27 -23.08 16.02
N SER A 1065 -30.94 -22.36 14.93
CA SER A 1065 -31.81 -21.32 14.35
C SER A 1065 -32.55 -21.76 13.08
N LEU A 1066 -33.62 -21.03 12.74
CA LEU A 1066 -34.35 -21.12 11.48
C LEU A 1066 -34.37 -19.75 10.76
N PRO A 1067 -34.33 -19.73 9.42
CA PRO A 1067 -34.49 -18.50 8.65
C PRO A 1067 -35.90 -17.94 8.81
N VAL A 1068 -36.00 -16.62 8.99
CA VAL A 1068 -37.26 -15.88 9.03
C VAL A 1068 -37.39 -15.09 7.73
N PHE A 1069 -38.41 -15.39 6.95
CA PHE A 1069 -38.72 -14.74 5.68
C PHE A 1069 -39.72 -13.61 5.90
N GLU A 1070 -39.61 -12.54 5.10
CA GLU A 1070 -40.68 -11.55 4.93
C GLU A 1070 -41.40 -11.83 3.61
N ILE A 1071 -42.70 -12.12 3.68
CA ILE A 1071 -43.52 -12.49 2.53
C ILE A 1071 -44.86 -11.74 2.54
N GLU A 1072 -45.35 -11.36 1.37
CA GLU A 1072 -46.55 -10.55 1.18
C GLU A 1072 -47.57 -11.29 0.33
N HIS A 1073 -48.82 -11.36 0.81
CA HIS A 1073 -49.93 -11.94 0.06
C HIS A 1073 -50.26 -11.04 -1.13
N THR A 1074 -50.14 -11.55 -2.36
CA THR A 1074 -50.20 -10.75 -3.60
C THR A 1074 -51.50 -9.98 -3.78
N GLU A 1075 -52.64 -10.58 -3.45
CA GLU A 1075 -53.97 -9.96 -3.60
C GLU A 1075 -54.39 -9.04 -2.44
N THR A 1076 -54.06 -9.38 -1.19
CA THR A 1076 -54.54 -8.66 0.00
C THR A 1076 -53.54 -7.65 0.55
N GLY A 1077 -52.28 -7.70 0.11
CA GLY A 1077 -51.18 -6.92 0.66
C GLY A 1077 -50.76 -7.35 2.08
N GLN A 1078 -51.26 -8.49 2.59
CA GLN A 1078 -50.92 -8.98 3.92
C GLN A 1078 -49.45 -9.42 3.99
N ASN A 1079 -48.60 -8.56 4.54
CA ASN A 1079 -47.18 -8.82 4.76
C ASN A 1079 -46.96 -9.49 6.13
N ILE A 1080 -46.29 -10.64 6.18
CA ILE A 1080 -46.00 -11.41 7.41
C ILE A 1080 -44.54 -11.82 7.53
N LEU A 1081 -44.09 -12.05 8.77
CA LEU A 1081 -42.82 -12.73 9.05
C LEU A 1081 -43.08 -14.20 9.42
N THR A 1082 -42.35 -15.14 8.82
CA THR A 1082 -42.58 -16.59 9.00
C THR A 1082 -41.32 -17.42 8.70
N THR A 1083 -41.17 -18.58 9.34
CA THR A 1083 -40.17 -19.60 8.94
C THR A 1083 -40.62 -20.48 7.77
N ASP A 1084 -41.87 -20.31 7.30
CA ASP A 1084 -42.47 -21.12 6.23
C ASP A 1084 -42.61 -20.32 4.91
N PRO A 1085 -41.72 -20.50 3.92
CA PRO A 1085 -41.82 -19.82 2.63
C PRO A 1085 -42.96 -20.35 1.74
N TYR A 1086 -43.66 -21.43 2.11
CA TYR A 1086 -44.84 -21.95 1.43
C TYR A 1086 -46.18 -21.43 2.01
N TYR A 1087 -46.16 -20.50 2.96
CA TYR A 1087 -47.35 -20.12 3.75
C TYR A 1087 -48.56 -19.67 2.89
N PHE A 1088 -48.36 -18.86 1.85
CA PHE A 1088 -49.41 -18.50 0.87
C PHE A 1088 -49.28 -19.30 -0.46
N VAL A 1089 -48.86 -20.57 -0.40
CA VAL A 1089 -48.87 -21.50 -1.55
C VAL A 1089 -50.04 -22.48 -1.38
N GLU A 1090 -50.93 -22.59 -2.38
CA GLU A 1090 -52.04 -23.54 -2.29
C GLU A 1090 -51.53 -24.97 -2.12
N ASN A 1091 -52.12 -25.71 -1.18
CA ASN A 1091 -51.69 -27.07 -0.87
C ASN A 1091 -52.81 -27.93 -0.25
N GLN A 1092 -52.86 -29.20 -0.62
CA GLN A 1092 -53.90 -30.15 -0.18
C GLN A 1092 -53.28 -31.38 0.51
N PRO A 1093 -53.90 -31.96 1.57
CA PRO A 1093 -53.44 -33.21 2.14
C PRO A 1093 -53.60 -34.37 1.15
N LEU A 1094 -52.66 -35.33 1.16
CA LEU A 1094 -52.70 -36.51 0.31
C LEU A 1094 -52.68 -37.77 1.16
N ASP A 1095 -53.67 -38.62 0.95
CA ASP A 1095 -53.73 -39.97 1.49
C ASP A 1095 -52.97 -40.93 0.55
N LEU A 1096 -51.74 -41.29 0.91
CA LEU A 1096 -50.87 -42.19 0.12
C LEU A 1096 -50.58 -43.47 0.93
N ASP A 1097 -51.38 -44.52 0.71
CA ASP A 1097 -51.21 -45.82 1.38
C ASP A 1097 -50.00 -46.61 0.85
N LEU A 1098 -48.80 -46.22 1.32
CA LEU A 1098 -47.58 -46.99 1.08
C LEU A 1098 -47.53 -48.23 2.00
N PRO A 1099 -47.08 -49.40 1.48
CA PRO A 1099 -46.98 -50.65 2.24
C PRO A 1099 -46.29 -50.49 3.60
N SER A 1100 -46.71 -51.29 4.59
CA SER A 1100 -46.33 -51.07 5.99
C SER A 1100 -44.83 -51.16 6.29
N ASP A 1101 -44.05 -51.84 5.43
CA ASP A 1101 -42.59 -51.96 5.51
C ASP A 1101 -41.84 -51.09 4.47
N HIS A 1102 -42.53 -50.17 3.80
CA HIS A 1102 -41.93 -49.32 2.77
C HIS A 1102 -40.99 -48.27 3.41
N PRO A 1103 -39.72 -48.15 2.95
CA PRO A 1103 -38.69 -47.36 3.66
C PRO A 1103 -38.93 -45.85 3.65
N GLN A 1104 -39.83 -45.35 2.79
CA GLN A 1104 -40.21 -43.92 2.74
C GLN A 1104 -41.58 -43.64 3.40
N ARG A 1105 -42.22 -44.65 4.04
CA ARG A 1105 -43.62 -44.56 4.51
C ARG A 1105 -43.86 -43.41 5.48
N ASP A 1106 -43.00 -43.22 6.48
CA ASP A 1106 -43.15 -42.17 7.49
C ASP A 1106 -43.20 -40.75 6.88
N TYR A 1107 -42.29 -40.47 5.95
CA TYR A 1107 -42.24 -39.19 5.24
C TYR A 1107 -43.54 -38.90 4.47
N PHE A 1108 -44.07 -39.92 3.78
CA PHE A 1108 -45.26 -39.78 2.94
C PHE A 1108 -46.60 -39.90 3.70
N ALA A 1109 -46.63 -40.51 4.89
CA ALA A 1109 -47.85 -40.74 5.67
C ALA A 1109 -48.56 -39.45 6.17
N SER A 1110 -47.92 -38.29 6.03
CA SER A 1110 -48.48 -36.97 6.34
C SER A 1110 -48.08 -35.92 5.29
N VAL A 1111 -48.04 -36.34 4.03
CA VAL A 1111 -47.62 -35.49 2.90
C VAL A 1111 -48.78 -34.65 2.36
N ARG A 1112 -48.42 -33.58 1.64
CA ARG A 1112 -49.35 -32.65 1.00
C ARG A 1112 -48.86 -32.37 -0.42
N GLY A 1113 -49.78 -32.17 -1.36
CA GLY A 1113 -49.44 -31.67 -2.69
C GLY A 1113 -49.37 -30.16 -2.65
N TYR A 1114 -48.26 -29.58 -3.09
CA TYR A 1114 -48.00 -28.14 -3.14
C TYR A 1114 -48.02 -27.65 -4.59
N PHE A 1115 -48.65 -26.49 -4.82
CA PHE A 1115 -48.90 -25.94 -6.16
C PHE A 1115 -48.29 -24.53 -6.26
N LEU A 1116 -47.01 -24.43 -6.63
CA LEU A 1116 -46.31 -23.15 -6.81
C LEU A 1116 -46.84 -22.33 -8.00
N ASP A 1117 -47.56 -22.94 -8.95
CA ASP A 1117 -48.34 -22.21 -9.95
C ASP A 1117 -49.66 -21.63 -9.43
N ARG A 1118 -50.01 -21.93 -8.18
CA ARG A 1118 -51.13 -21.38 -7.42
C ARG A 1118 -50.61 -20.82 -6.09
N ASN A 1119 -49.59 -19.98 -6.19
CA ASN A 1119 -49.07 -19.22 -5.08
C ASN A 1119 -49.66 -17.80 -5.09
N HIS A 1120 -50.00 -17.30 -3.91
CA HIS A 1120 -50.35 -15.91 -3.66
C HIS A 1120 -49.18 -15.22 -2.91
N SER A 1121 -47.93 -15.67 -3.13
CA SER A 1121 -46.76 -15.29 -2.35
C SER A 1121 -45.83 -14.35 -3.12
N LYS A 1122 -45.56 -13.19 -2.55
CA LYS A 1122 -44.44 -12.33 -2.94
C LYS A 1122 -43.38 -12.41 -1.86
N TRP A 1123 -42.36 -13.23 -2.09
CA TRP A 1123 -41.18 -13.32 -1.21
C TRP A 1123 -40.36 -12.03 -1.34
N LYS A 1124 -40.14 -11.32 -0.23
CA LYS A 1124 -39.53 -9.98 -0.25
C LYS A 1124 -38.06 -9.99 0.14
N ARG A 1125 -37.71 -10.69 1.23
CA ARG A 1125 -36.32 -10.83 1.72
C ARG A 1125 -36.18 -11.92 2.79
N LEU A 1126 -34.93 -12.27 3.10
CA LEU A 1126 -34.58 -12.89 4.38
C LEU A 1126 -34.46 -11.77 5.42
N VAL A 1127 -35.14 -11.93 6.56
CA VAL A 1127 -35.07 -10.99 7.68
C VAL A 1127 -33.76 -11.21 8.45
N GLY A 1128 -33.52 -12.48 8.79
CA GLY A 1128 -32.38 -13.02 9.53
C GLY A 1128 -32.71 -14.45 9.99
N TYR A 1129 -32.00 -14.93 10.98
CA TYR A 1129 -32.17 -16.25 11.62
C TYR A 1129 -32.58 -16.08 13.08
N ALA A 1130 -33.62 -16.80 13.50
CA ALA A 1130 -34.17 -16.75 14.85
C ALA A 1130 -34.10 -18.14 15.50
N MET A 1131 -33.93 -18.19 16.82
CA MET A 1131 -33.67 -19.45 17.52
C MET A 1131 -34.94 -20.28 17.70
N VAL A 1132 -34.84 -21.61 17.59
CA VAL A 1132 -35.99 -22.51 17.89
C VAL A 1132 -36.27 -22.55 19.40
N GLU A 1133 -35.23 -22.47 20.23
CA GLU A 1133 -35.28 -22.36 21.69
C GLU A 1133 -34.33 -21.23 22.15
N PRO A 1134 -34.60 -20.52 23.27
CA PRO A 1134 -33.77 -19.40 23.70
C PRO A 1134 -32.36 -19.86 24.11
N PRO A 1135 -31.33 -19.00 24.01
CA PRO A 1135 -29.97 -19.35 24.43
C PRO A 1135 -29.90 -19.83 25.89
N ALA A 1136 -29.08 -20.85 26.15
CA ALA A 1136 -28.89 -21.39 27.48
C ALA A 1136 -28.21 -20.37 28.42
N GLU A 1137 -28.53 -20.45 29.72
CA GLU A 1137 -27.96 -19.59 30.76
C GLU A 1137 -26.41 -19.67 30.75
N GLY A 1138 -25.76 -18.54 30.47
CA GLY A 1138 -24.29 -18.40 30.43
C GLY A 1138 -23.67 -18.10 29.06
N GLY A 1139 -24.39 -18.24 27.95
CA GLY A 1139 -23.94 -17.76 26.62
C GLY A 1139 -23.90 -16.22 26.52
N SER A 1140 -23.19 -15.64 25.55
CA SER A 1140 -22.99 -14.17 25.53
C SER A 1140 -24.31 -13.39 25.31
N HIS A 1141 -25.27 -14.01 24.62
CA HIS A 1141 -26.62 -13.48 24.39
C HIS A 1141 -27.66 -13.91 25.45
N ALA A 1142 -27.28 -14.66 26.49
CA ALA A 1142 -28.22 -15.18 27.49
C ALA A 1142 -28.87 -14.07 28.35
N ASN A 1143 -28.22 -12.91 28.47
CA ASN A 1143 -28.75 -11.75 29.20
C ASN A 1143 -29.76 -10.91 28.38
N GLY A 1144 -30.13 -11.33 27.16
CA GLY A 1144 -31.07 -10.62 26.29
C GLY A 1144 -32.54 -10.86 26.67
N THR A 1145 -33.41 -9.87 26.39
CA THR A 1145 -34.87 -10.01 26.57
C THR A 1145 -35.46 -10.83 25.41
N TRP A 1146 -35.31 -12.16 25.46
CA TRP A 1146 -35.84 -13.08 24.45
C TRP A 1146 -37.36 -13.23 24.53
N LYS A 1147 -38.04 -13.13 23.39
CA LYS A 1147 -39.51 -13.31 23.25
C LYS A 1147 -39.85 -14.10 21.98
N ARG A 1148 -40.98 -14.80 22.01
CA ARG A 1148 -41.58 -15.49 20.85
C ARG A 1148 -42.08 -14.48 19.81
N LEU A 1149 -41.78 -14.69 18.53
CA LEU A 1149 -42.10 -13.77 17.44
C LEU A 1149 -43.60 -13.42 17.36
N SER A 1150 -44.49 -14.38 17.63
CA SER A 1150 -45.95 -14.17 17.71
C SER A 1150 -46.34 -13.12 18.75
N SER A 1151 -45.70 -13.16 19.93
CA SER A 1151 -45.93 -12.23 21.06
C SER A 1151 -45.32 -10.84 20.87
N VAL A 1152 -44.38 -10.72 19.91
CA VAL A 1152 -43.69 -9.47 19.56
C VAL A 1152 -44.49 -8.67 18.53
N LEU A 1153 -45.19 -9.34 17.60
CA LEU A 1153 -45.86 -8.71 16.46
C LEU A 1153 -47.39 -8.62 16.54
N ASN A 1154 -48.00 -8.95 17.68
CA ASN A 1154 -49.42 -8.72 18.04
C ASN A 1154 -50.41 -8.75 16.84
N SER A 1155 -50.83 -9.97 16.47
CA SER A 1155 -51.85 -10.30 15.44
C SER A 1155 -51.42 -10.49 13.97
N GLN A 1156 -50.13 -10.72 13.69
CA GLN A 1156 -49.75 -11.42 12.46
C GLN A 1156 -49.97 -12.94 12.62
N VAL A 1157 -50.52 -13.59 11.60
CA VAL A 1157 -51.15 -14.92 11.73
C VAL A 1157 -50.12 -16.04 11.66
N ALA A 1158 -49.69 -16.54 12.83
CA ALA A 1158 -49.30 -17.93 13.09
C ALA A 1158 -48.93 -18.10 14.58
N ALA A 1159 -49.94 -18.23 15.47
CA ALA A 1159 -49.71 -18.44 16.90
C ALA A 1159 -49.51 -19.93 17.29
N GLU A 1160 -49.50 -20.83 16.31
CA GLU A 1160 -49.47 -22.29 16.52
C GLU A 1160 -48.33 -22.93 15.72
N ASP A 1161 -47.39 -23.54 16.45
CA ASP A 1161 -46.35 -24.42 15.92
C ASP A 1161 -46.95 -25.56 15.09
N ASN A 1162 -46.31 -25.89 13.97
CA ASN A 1162 -46.67 -27.07 13.18
C ASN A 1162 -45.43 -27.73 12.54
N LYS A 1163 -45.65 -28.72 11.67
CA LYS A 1163 -44.59 -29.51 11.00
C LYS A 1163 -43.62 -28.66 10.16
N TYR A 1164 -43.97 -27.40 9.83
CA TYR A 1164 -43.23 -26.55 8.90
C TYR A 1164 -42.99 -25.11 9.39
N HIS A 1165 -43.90 -24.55 10.19
CA HIS A 1165 -43.74 -23.23 10.84
C HIS A 1165 -43.43 -23.38 12.34
N ARG A 1166 -42.56 -22.51 12.89
CA ARG A 1166 -42.28 -22.40 14.33
C ARG A 1166 -42.38 -20.96 14.81
N ASP A 1167 -42.96 -20.78 16.00
CA ASP A 1167 -42.99 -19.52 16.74
C ASP A 1167 -41.64 -19.29 17.45
N VAL A 1168 -40.64 -18.96 16.63
CA VAL A 1168 -39.22 -18.77 16.98
C VAL A 1168 -38.98 -17.62 17.96
N TRP A 1169 -37.86 -17.71 18.68
CA TRP A 1169 -37.40 -16.71 19.63
C TRP A 1169 -36.52 -15.64 18.98
N VAL A 1170 -36.84 -14.38 19.25
CA VAL A 1170 -36.10 -13.19 18.84
C VAL A 1170 -35.68 -12.37 20.07
N GLN A 1171 -34.57 -11.66 19.98
CA GLN A 1171 -34.08 -10.80 21.07
C GLN A 1171 -34.73 -9.42 20.95
N CYS A 1172 -35.46 -8.96 21.97
CA CYS A 1172 -36.03 -7.61 22.00
C CYS A 1172 -35.06 -6.60 22.63
N SER A 1173 -35.12 -5.35 22.19
CA SER A 1173 -34.38 -4.22 22.76
C SER A 1173 -35.34 -3.16 23.30
N ASP A 1174 -35.20 -2.75 24.56
CA ASP A 1174 -36.08 -1.75 25.19
C ASP A 1174 -35.83 -0.30 24.72
N THR A 1175 -34.86 -0.09 23.82
CA THR A 1175 -34.54 1.20 23.19
C THR A 1175 -34.91 1.22 21.71
N ALA A 1176 -35.92 2.01 21.35
CA ALA A 1176 -36.26 2.30 19.95
C ALA A 1176 -35.25 3.31 19.35
N SER A 1177 -34.23 2.81 18.65
CA SER A 1177 -33.25 3.62 17.92
C SER A 1177 -33.59 3.74 16.44
N ASN A 1178 -33.76 4.97 15.93
CA ASN A 1178 -34.09 5.27 14.54
C ASN A 1178 -32.92 4.98 13.57
N VAL A 1179 -32.70 3.72 13.19
CA VAL A 1179 -31.68 3.32 12.20
C VAL A 1179 -32.18 2.23 11.24
N GLU A 1180 -33.16 2.55 10.39
CA GLU A 1180 -33.32 1.97 9.04
C GLU A 1180 -34.29 2.83 8.20
N ALA A 1181 -33.78 3.64 7.29
CA ALA A 1181 -34.59 4.54 6.45
C ALA A 1181 -33.96 4.93 5.08
N ARG A 1182 -32.84 4.30 4.68
CA ARG A 1182 -32.05 4.68 3.49
C ARG A 1182 -31.35 3.49 2.79
N ALA A 1183 -31.92 2.29 2.85
CA ALA A 1183 -31.32 1.07 2.27
C ALA A 1183 -32.30 0.23 1.43
N THR A 1184 -33.33 0.87 0.84
CA THR A 1184 -34.26 0.25 -0.12
C THR A 1184 -34.77 1.28 -1.13
N GLU A 1185 -34.06 1.44 -2.25
CA GLU A 1185 -34.62 1.70 -3.58
C GLU A 1185 -34.07 0.63 -4.53
#